data_AF-A0A4R6JM78-F1
#
_entry.id   AF-A0A4R6JM78-F1
#
_cell.length_a   1.000
_cell.length_b   1.000
_cell.length_c   1.000
_cell.angle_alpha   90.00
_cell.angle_beta   90.00
_cell.angle_gamma   90.00
#
_symmetry.space_group_name_H-M   'P 1'
#
loop_
_entity.id
_entity.type
_entity.pdbx_description
1 polymer ?
#
loop_
_entity_poly.entity_id
_entity_poly.type
_entity_poly.pdbx_seq_one_letter_code
_entity_poly.pdbx_strand_id
1 'polypeptide(L)'
;MTRAVNIVHAQSIGYAFASDTELTLPRRPRLIPELLICPSPPDGLLFAGAAGTEVIRGSSARQVLPRLLPLLDGRHDLDDLPSALPPLTARQVHDVVALLHSRGLLEDADTGPPAAQDEDTAVASFVGRHIDVTRVNRNRREALARLATARLRLIGEPELCRLLRVQLTGSGVQVLDDDPTVTVVVSTGAAPVVPGDLRDGPLFPIRLGAAEAHLGPILTDGVTACPACLAAVHPHPPGAPAPLRAELWLGLAAHQLVLELTRLGSSVAYRGLRRYVTDPVDGGGEIRLTPRMPGCPACGIPGERWAPDDPRLLGWIYHVGSSMTPRATLALKDHQSHYSGANLQLSTSRTPMMYGVAIPLPEPATAAQPGPLRLAVLATVLAKAAGESGTGHLRRRLAPTGGNLGSSRLWVLARRVEDLDPGAYLYEPHDHSLRRAGDVDDAGALHALDPHGDPPGQLAGDPDCVLLGAGDLAKAYQKYQAFAYRLVHYDAGVALAYIHLVARTLGVTLTEYPDAGHHLAATFGVARRWEFPLPTFAVGLGGRRAEPAATPAIPAPRTASAGRPATLTPPDYTLNAVVPMMQAASAAPAAIRRPTPAPAEILPARSLDQVMTVRRAIRTFAAEPPTAEAARAVVAAAGAVLRARQAAGSARSLVRPVLLVSTDLPGLAAGVYDTVIPGAELTRLSGFSTEDAVESTLQQGLAAAPVTVIIVADLRTALTDRSARGYADQATHAGAAIGAAWLAATERGLVGTAAGGVIPHGLRRAAGFDGFNDCPLLGLHLGLPAADGD
;
A
#
# COMPACT_ATOMS: atom_id res chain seq x y z
N MET A 1 -4.30 -26.79 0.41
CA MET A 1 -5.14 -25.58 0.25
C MET A 1 -5.70 -25.55 -1.16
N THR A 2 -6.96 -25.92 -1.35
CA THR A 2 -7.68 -25.68 -2.59
C THR A 2 -7.75 -24.16 -2.79
N ARG A 3 -7.08 -23.63 -3.82
CA ARG A 3 -7.17 -22.21 -4.19
C ARG A 3 -8.65 -21.90 -4.38
N ALA A 4 -9.22 -21.04 -3.53
CA ALA A 4 -10.62 -20.65 -3.65
C ALA A 4 -10.85 -20.13 -5.07
N VAL A 5 -11.85 -20.70 -5.77
CA VAL A 5 -12.20 -20.26 -7.13
C VAL A 5 -12.75 -18.84 -7.01
N ASN A 6 -12.08 -17.86 -7.61
CA ASN A 6 -12.51 -16.47 -7.60
C ASN A 6 -13.69 -16.29 -8.55
N ILE A 7 -14.91 -16.49 -8.06
CA ILE A 7 -16.14 -16.35 -8.83
C ILE A 7 -16.56 -14.88 -8.82
N VAL A 8 -16.75 -14.30 -10.00
CA VAL A 8 -17.26 -12.93 -10.15
C VAL A 8 -18.41 -12.92 -11.14
N HIS A 9 -19.51 -12.26 -10.79
CA HIS A 9 -20.66 -12.12 -11.68
C HIS A 9 -20.45 -10.97 -12.68
N ALA A 10 -20.92 -11.16 -13.92
CA ALA A 10 -20.82 -10.16 -14.98
C ALA A 10 -21.42 -8.82 -14.57
N GLN A 11 -22.57 -8.82 -13.90
CA GLN A 11 -23.25 -7.61 -13.39
C GLN A 11 -22.37 -6.79 -12.44
N SER A 12 -21.64 -7.45 -11.55
CA SER A 12 -20.75 -6.78 -10.59
C SER A 12 -19.58 -6.09 -11.30
N ILE A 13 -19.00 -6.76 -12.30
CA ILE A 13 -17.92 -6.17 -13.12
C ILE A 13 -18.45 -5.04 -13.99
N GLY A 14 -19.57 -5.24 -14.69
CA GLY A 14 -20.17 -4.20 -15.51
C GLY A 14 -20.66 -3.01 -14.70
N TYR A 15 -21.04 -3.17 -13.43
CA TYR A 15 -21.31 -2.01 -12.56
C TYR A 15 -20.03 -1.21 -12.32
N ALA A 16 -18.92 -1.87 -11.97
CA ALA A 16 -17.64 -1.21 -11.75
C ALA A 16 -17.19 -0.40 -12.98
N PHE A 17 -17.24 -0.98 -14.19
CA PHE A 17 -16.89 -0.28 -15.44
C PHE A 17 -17.84 0.88 -15.80
N ALA A 18 -19.08 0.88 -15.31
CA ALA A 18 -20.01 1.98 -15.54
C ALA A 18 -19.87 3.11 -14.50
N SER A 19 -19.43 2.79 -13.28
CA SER A 19 -19.34 3.75 -12.17
C SER A 19 -17.95 4.34 -11.96
N ASP A 20 -16.89 3.66 -12.41
CA ASP A 20 -15.51 4.06 -12.20
C ASP A 20 -14.89 4.58 -13.50
N THR A 21 -14.60 5.88 -13.54
CA THR A 21 -14.03 6.56 -14.71
C THR A 21 -12.62 6.07 -15.07
N GLU A 22 -11.92 5.38 -14.15
CA GLU A 22 -10.61 4.78 -14.41
C GLU A 22 -10.70 3.41 -15.11
N LEU A 23 -11.92 2.86 -15.26
CA LEU A 23 -12.17 1.62 -15.99
C LEU A 23 -12.88 1.93 -17.31
N THR A 24 -12.21 1.62 -18.42
CA THR A 24 -12.74 1.88 -19.76
C THR A 24 -12.92 0.56 -20.51
N LEU A 25 -14.05 0.42 -21.21
CA LEU A 25 -14.26 -0.69 -22.13
C LEU A 25 -13.68 -0.37 -23.51
N PRO A 26 -13.27 -1.40 -24.29
CA PRO A 26 -12.93 -1.21 -25.69
C PRO A 26 -14.15 -0.68 -26.44
N ARG A 27 -13.94 0.35 -27.27
CA ARG A 27 -15.01 0.92 -28.09
C ARG A 27 -15.44 -0.07 -29.17
N ARG A 28 -14.48 -0.71 -29.83
CA ARG A 28 -14.71 -1.76 -30.83
C ARG A 28 -14.06 -3.05 -30.35
N PRO A 29 -14.75 -3.83 -29.50
CA PRO A 29 -14.16 -5.00 -28.88
C PRO A 29 -13.73 -6.04 -29.93
N ARG A 30 -12.47 -6.45 -29.86
CA ARG A 30 -11.90 -7.55 -30.65
C ARG A 30 -11.46 -8.68 -29.72
N LEU A 31 -11.98 -9.88 -29.94
CA LEU A 31 -11.51 -11.09 -29.31
C LEU A 31 -10.07 -11.37 -29.75
N ILE A 32 -9.19 -11.66 -28.80
CA ILE A 32 -7.79 -12.02 -29.10
C ILE A 32 -7.79 -13.28 -30.01
N PRO A 33 -7.33 -13.18 -31.26
CA PRO A 33 -7.42 -14.29 -32.23
C PRO A 33 -6.63 -15.53 -31.83
N GLU A 34 -5.60 -15.36 -31.00
CA GLU A 34 -4.72 -16.44 -30.55
C GLU A 34 -5.32 -17.33 -29.46
N LEU A 35 -6.53 -17.04 -28.98
CA LEU A 35 -7.15 -17.78 -27.89
C LEU A 35 -7.69 -19.13 -28.35
N LEU A 36 -7.36 -20.17 -27.59
CA LEU A 36 -8.00 -21.46 -27.67
C LEU A 36 -9.26 -21.45 -26.79
N ILE A 37 -10.41 -21.74 -27.41
CA ILE A 37 -11.71 -21.77 -26.73
C ILE A 37 -12.23 -23.19 -26.73
N CYS A 38 -12.31 -23.80 -25.55
CA CYS A 38 -12.71 -25.19 -25.38
C CYS A 38 -13.93 -25.30 -24.45
N PRO A 39 -14.86 -26.23 -24.67
CA PRO A 39 -15.89 -26.55 -23.69
C PRO A 39 -15.27 -26.97 -22.35
N SER A 40 -15.79 -26.44 -21.24
CA SER A 40 -15.41 -26.80 -19.87
C SER A 40 -16.64 -27.32 -19.11
N PRO A 41 -16.79 -28.65 -18.92
CA PRO A 41 -17.92 -29.24 -18.19
C PRO A 41 -17.98 -28.80 -16.71
N PRO A 42 -19.18 -28.76 -16.07
CA PRO A 42 -20.49 -29.13 -16.63
C PRO A 42 -21.05 -28.09 -17.61
N ASP A 43 -20.90 -26.79 -17.35
CA ASP A 43 -21.51 -25.70 -18.15
C ASP A 43 -20.61 -24.45 -18.25
N GLY A 44 -19.55 -24.50 -19.05
CA GLY A 44 -18.68 -23.35 -19.28
C GLY A 44 -17.81 -23.43 -20.52
N LEU A 45 -17.05 -22.36 -20.74
CA LEU A 45 -16.00 -22.23 -21.75
C LEU A 45 -14.66 -21.92 -21.07
N LEU A 46 -13.63 -22.67 -21.46
CA LEU A 46 -12.23 -22.44 -21.12
C LEU A 46 -11.60 -21.58 -22.20
N PHE A 47 -10.90 -20.52 -21.80
CA PHE A 47 -10.07 -19.70 -22.66
C PHE A 47 -8.61 -19.89 -22.26
N ALA A 48 -7.79 -20.38 -23.18
CA ALA A 48 -6.36 -20.57 -23.00
C ALA A 48 -5.58 -19.79 -24.06
N GLY A 49 -4.39 -19.30 -23.71
CA GLY A 49 -3.51 -18.57 -24.62
C GLY A 49 -3.21 -17.14 -24.19
N ALA A 50 -4.09 -16.50 -23.40
CA ALA A 50 -3.79 -15.23 -22.73
C ALA A 50 -2.76 -15.40 -21.61
N ALA A 51 -2.36 -14.30 -20.97
CA ALA A 51 -1.49 -14.30 -19.78
C ALA A 51 -2.01 -15.19 -18.63
N GLY A 52 -3.33 -15.36 -18.53
CA GLY A 52 -4.00 -16.29 -17.61
C GLY A 52 -4.92 -17.24 -18.36
N THR A 53 -5.13 -18.43 -17.80
CA THR A 53 -6.18 -19.34 -18.27
C THR A 53 -7.47 -19.04 -17.53
N GLU A 54 -8.55 -18.86 -18.26
CA GLU A 54 -9.82 -18.36 -17.74
C GLU A 54 -10.96 -19.34 -18.01
N VAL A 55 -11.89 -19.47 -17.06
CA VAL A 55 -13.09 -20.31 -17.22
C VAL A 55 -14.32 -19.48 -16.93
N ILE A 56 -15.20 -19.36 -17.92
CA ILE A 56 -16.49 -18.68 -17.79
C ILE A 56 -17.58 -19.75 -17.71
N ARG A 57 -18.34 -19.76 -16.60
CA ARG A 57 -19.36 -20.78 -16.29
C ARG A 57 -20.76 -20.18 -16.21
N GLY A 58 -21.76 -21.04 -16.39
CA GLY A 58 -23.18 -20.74 -16.27
C GLY A 58 -23.95 -21.09 -17.53
N SER A 59 -25.25 -21.33 -17.40
CA SER A 59 -26.16 -21.62 -18.53
C SER A 59 -26.10 -20.52 -19.60
N SER A 60 -26.06 -19.25 -19.17
CA SER A 60 -25.90 -18.10 -20.07
C SER A 60 -24.56 -18.10 -20.81
N ALA A 61 -23.49 -18.67 -20.26
CA ALA A 61 -22.20 -18.73 -20.94
C ALA A 61 -22.28 -19.60 -22.22
N ARG A 62 -22.99 -20.73 -22.19
CA ARG A 62 -23.19 -21.59 -23.36
C ARG A 62 -24.19 -21.03 -24.38
N GLN A 63 -25.14 -20.20 -23.95
CA GLN A 63 -26.16 -19.67 -24.85
C GLN A 63 -25.77 -18.33 -25.48
N VAL A 64 -25.09 -17.47 -24.70
CA VAL A 64 -24.75 -16.10 -25.11
C VAL A 64 -23.39 -16.03 -25.79
N LEU A 65 -22.34 -16.64 -25.21
CA LEU A 65 -20.98 -16.47 -25.74
C LEU A 65 -20.82 -16.99 -27.18
N PRO A 66 -21.36 -18.16 -27.59
CA PRO A 66 -21.24 -18.59 -28.98
C PRO A 66 -21.87 -17.64 -30.00
N ARG A 67 -22.84 -16.82 -29.59
CA ARG A 67 -23.49 -15.81 -30.43
C ARG A 67 -22.76 -14.46 -30.38
N LEU A 68 -22.24 -14.08 -29.22
CA LEU A 68 -21.53 -12.82 -29.01
C LEU A 68 -20.10 -12.85 -29.57
N LEU A 69 -19.34 -13.91 -29.34
CA LEU A 69 -17.92 -13.99 -29.70
C LEU A 69 -17.64 -13.68 -31.20
N PRO A 70 -18.46 -14.17 -32.17
CA PRO A 70 -18.27 -13.81 -33.59
C PRO A 70 -18.45 -12.32 -33.91
N LEU A 71 -19.17 -11.58 -33.06
CA LEU A 71 -19.40 -10.13 -33.21
C LEU A 71 -18.30 -9.28 -32.54
N LEU A 72 -17.46 -9.89 -31.70
CA LEU A 72 -16.28 -9.26 -31.11
C LEU A 72 -15.11 -9.32 -32.09
N ASP A 73 -15.33 -8.81 -33.30
CA ASP A 73 -14.39 -8.85 -34.42
C ASP A 73 -13.60 -7.54 -34.60
N GLY A 74 -13.86 -6.54 -33.75
CA GLY A 74 -13.29 -5.21 -33.87
C GLY A 74 -13.95 -4.31 -34.92
N ARG A 75 -14.99 -4.79 -35.61
CA ARG A 75 -15.73 -4.00 -36.62
C ARG A 75 -17.00 -3.38 -36.04
N HIS A 76 -17.61 -4.04 -35.06
CA HIS A 76 -18.80 -3.56 -34.36
C HIS A 76 -18.42 -2.63 -33.21
N ASP A 77 -19.14 -1.51 -33.08
CA ASP A 77 -19.06 -0.65 -31.90
C ASP A 77 -19.82 -1.30 -30.73
N LEU A 78 -19.36 -1.11 -29.51
CA LEU A 78 -19.97 -1.67 -28.31
C LEU A 78 -21.46 -1.30 -28.19
N ASP A 79 -21.80 -0.08 -28.59
CA ASP A 79 -23.17 0.46 -28.55
C ASP A 79 -24.09 -0.20 -29.60
N ASP A 80 -23.54 -0.79 -30.67
CA ASP A 80 -24.30 -1.44 -31.75
C ASP A 80 -24.58 -2.93 -31.46
N LEU A 81 -23.76 -3.57 -30.61
CA LEU A 81 -23.87 -5.00 -30.28
C LEU A 81 -25.24 -5.45 -29.75
N PRO A 82 -25.99 -4.66 -28.92
CA PRO A 82 -27.30 -5.06 -28.43
C PRO A 82 -28.31 -5.34 -29.56
N SER A 83 -28.26 -4.56 -30.64
CA SER A 83 -29.14 -4.71 -31.80
C SER A 83 -28.88 -6.01 -32.57
N ALA A 84 -27.65 -6.53 -32.53
CA ALA A 84 -27.26 -7.78 -33.17
C ALA A 84 -27.57 -9.03 -32.31
N LEU A 85 -27.95 -8.85 -31.04
CA LEU A 85 -28.13 -9.95 -30.07
C LEU A 85 -29.50 -9.96 -29.34
N PRO A 86 -30.65 -9.88 -30.03
CA PRO A 86 -31.93 -10.10 -29.36
C PRO A 86 -32.00 -11.53 -28.78
N PRO A 87 -32.50 -11.74 -27.54
CA PRO A 87 -33.26 -10.82 -26.67
C PRO A 87 -32.43 -10.12 -25.57
N LEU A 88 -31.10 -10.00 -25.69
CA LEU A 88 -30.28 -9.38 -24.64
C LEU A 88 -30.47 -7.87 -24.57
N THR A 89 -30.51 -7.32 -23.36
CA THR A 89 -30.54 -5.87 -23.15
C THR A 89 -29.15 -5.25 -23.34
N ALA A 90 -29.09 -3.95 -23.63
CA ALA A 90 -27.82 -3.23 -23.72
C ALA A 90 -26.96 -3.39 -22.47
N ARG A 91 -27.60 -3.39 -21.29
CA ARG A 91 -26.93 -3.61 -20.01
C ARG A 91 -26.33 -5.02 -19.89
N GLN A 92 -27.03 -6.05 -20.34
CA GLN A 92 -26.51 -7.42 -20.31
C GLN A 92 -25.31 -7.60 -21.25
N VAL A 93 -25.36 -7.00 -22.45
CA VAL A 93 -24.21 -7.00 -23.38
C VAL A 93 -23.02 -6.29 -22.77
N HIS A 94 -23.23 -5.08 -22.21
CA HIS A 94 -22.20 -4.34 -21.48
C HIS A 94 -21.56 -5.18 -20.37
N ASP A 95 -22.36 -5.82 -19.50
CA ASP A 95 -21.88 -6.63 -18.38
C ASP A 95 -21.03 -7.83 -18.86
N VAL A 96 -21.42 -8.48 -19.97
CA VAL A 96 -20.67 -9.61 -20.54
C VAL A 96 -19.37 -9.14 -21.20
N VAL A 97 -19.40 -8.06 -21.98
CA VAL A 97 -18.17 -7.49 -22.59
C VAL A 97 -17.21 -7.02 -21.50
N ALA A 98 -17.72 -6.36 -20.45
CA ALA A 98 -16.92 -5.97 -19.30
C ALA A 98 -16.29 -7.19 -18.62
N LEU A 99 -17.02 -8.28 -18.43
CA LEU A 99 -16.46 -9.53 -17.90
C LEU A 99 -15.32 -10.06 -18.79
N LEU A 100 -15.53 -10.19 -20.10
CA LEU A 100 -14.53 -10.70 -21.04
C LEU A 100 -13.27 -9.82 -21.08
N HIS A 101 -13.45 -8.49 -21.16
CA HIS A 101 -12.35 -7.54 -21.12
C HIS A 101 -11.61 -7.60 -19.78
N SER A 102 -12.35 -7.68 -18.66
CA SER A 102 -11.79 -7.78 -17.31
C SER A 102 -10.94 -9.04 -17.05
N ARG A 103 -11.05 -10.05 -17.93
CA ARG A 103 -10.30 -11.32 -17.96
C ARG A 103 -9.21 -11.35 -19.04
N GLY A 104 -8.98 -10.23 -19.73
CA GLY A 104 -7.92 -10.11 -20.73
C GLY A 104 -8.16 -10.89 -22.00
N LEU A 105 -9.42 -11.10 -22.35
CA LEU A 105 -9.80 -11.83 -23.56
C LEU A 105 -10.04 -10.91 -24.76
N LEU A 106 -10.15 -9.59 -24.52
CA LEU A 106 -10.49 -8.59 -25.51
C LEU A 106 -9.44 -7.47 -25.57
N GLU A 107 -9.21 -6.97 -26.77
CA GLU A 107 -8.51 -5.70 -27.06
C GLU A 107 -9.45 -4.73 -27.82
N ASP A 108 -9.08 -3.46 -27.94
CA ASP A 108 -9.82 -2.48 -28.74
C ASP A 108 -9.31 -2.45 -30.19
N ALA A 109 -10.21 -2.47 -31.17
CA ALA A 109 -9.79 -2.33 -32.57
C ALA A 109 -9.47 -0.88 -32.92
N ASP A 110 -8.32 -0.67 -33.56
CA ASP A 110 -7.87 0.63 -34.03
C ASP A 110 -8.83 1.20 -35.11
N THR A 111 -9.02 2.52 -35.11
CA THR A 111 -9.72 3.26 -36.18
C THR A 111 -8.78 3.77 -37.28
N GLY A 112 -7.46 3.65 -37.09
CA GLY A 112 -6.43 4.01 -38.05
C GLY A 112 -6.35 3.06 -39.26
N PRO A 113 -5.83 3.52 -40.41
CA PRO A 113 -5.68 2.68 -41.59
C PRO A 113 -4.83 1.44 -41.26
N PRO A 114 -5.21 0.24 -41.72
CA PRO A 114 -4.51 -0.96 -41.36
C PRO A 114 -3.08 -0.98 -41.92
N ALA A 115 -2.08 -1.00 -41.06
CA ALA A 115 -0.73 -1.43 -41.42
C ALA A 115 -0.77 -2.95 -41.61
N ALA A 116 -1.23 -3.40 -42.78
CA ALA A 116 -1.61 -4.77 -43.07
C ALA A 116 -0.46 -5.81 -43.06
N GLN A 117 0.74 -5.45 -42.60
CA GLN A 117 1.93 -6.28 -42.66
C GLN A 117 2.56 -6.61 -41.29
N ASP A 118 2.18 -5.93 -40.20
CA ASP A 118 2.84 -6.08 -38.87
C ASP A 118 2.09 -6.99 -37.88
N GLU A 119 0.82 -7.35 -38.13
CA GLU A 119 -0.02 -8.10 -37.16
C GLU A 119 0.18 -9.62 -37.17
N ASP A 120 0.74 -10.20 -38.24
CA ASP A 120 0.87 -11.66 -38.42
C ASP A 120 2.26 -12.20 -38.00
N THR A 121 2.97 -11.48 -37.14
CA THR A 121 4.27 -11.92 -36.59
C THR A 121 4.09 -12.68 -35.27
N ALA A 122 5.05 -13.56 -34.94
CA ALA A 122 5.07 -14.24 -33.63
C ALA A 122 5.14 -13.24 -32.46
N VAL A 123 5.79 -12.09 -32.67
CA VAL A 123 5.85 -10.99 -31.69
C VAL A 123 4.47 -10.35 -31.52
N ALA A 124 3.77 -10.04 -32.61
CA ALA A 124 2.40 -9.49 -32.56
C ALA A 124 1.43 -10.45 -31.86
N SER A 125 1.52 -11.75 -32.15
CA SER A 125 0.77 -12.81 -31.47
C SER A 125 1.07 -12.86 -29.98
N PHE A 126 2.35 -12.79 -29.58
CA PHE A 126 2.74 -12.72 -28.18
C PHE A 126 2.17 -11.48 -27.48
N VAL A 127 2.31 -10.31 -28.11
CA VAL A 127 1.81 -9.02 -27.60
C VAL A 127 0.30 -9.05 -27.42
N GLY A 128 -0.46 -9.53 -28.41
CA GLY A 128 -1.91 -9.64 -28.34
C GLY A 128 -2.37 -10.47 -27.13
N ARG A 129 -1.74 -11.63 -26.90
CA ARG A 129 -2.03 -12.51 -25.76
C ARG A 129 -1.73 -11.88 -24.38
N HIS A 130 -0.89 -10.85 -24.34
CA HIS A 130 -0.43 -10.21 -23.10
C HIS A 130 -0.87 -8.75 -22.96
N ILE A 131 -1.70 -8.23 -23.86
CA ILE A 131 -2.12 -6.82 -23.88
C ILE A 131 -2.80 -6.40 -22.56
N ASP A 132 -3.49 -7.35 -21.93
CA ASP A 132 -4.17 -7.17 -20.67
C ASP A 132 -3.25 -7.21 -19.45
N VAL A 133 -1.95 -7.55 -19.55
CA VAL A 133 -1.08 -7.63 -18.37
C VAL A 133 -1.00 -6.29 -17.64
N THR A 134 -0.92 -5.18 -18.38
CA THR A 134 -0.86 -3.83 -17.81
C THR A 134 -2.03 -2.94 -18.21
N ARG A 135 -2.66 -3.20 -19.36
CA ARG A 135 -3.64 -2.33 -20.04
C ARG A 135 -3.16 -0.92 -20.37
N VAL A 136 -1.85 -0.67 -20.34
CA VAL A 136 -1.29 0.62 -20.79
C VAL A 136 -1.51 0.84 -22.28
N ASN A 137 -1.60 -0.26 -23.03
CA ASN A 137 -1.91 -0.25 -24.45
C ASN A 137 -3.33 -0.76 -24.64
N ARG A 138 -4.10 -0.08 -25.49
CA ARG A 138 -5.47 -0.48 -25.85
C ARG A 138 -5.49 -1.73 -26.74
N ASN A 139 -4.43 -1.92 -27.52
CA ASN A 139 -4.27 -3.03 -28.45
C ASN A 139 -2.82 -3.31 -28.82
N ARG A 140 -2.60 -4.43 -29.51
CA ARG A 140 -1.27 -4.87 -29.94
C ARG A 140 -0.50 -3.84 -30.77
N ARG A 141 -1.19 -3.04 -31.60
CA ARG A 141 -0.54 -2.04 -32.47
C ARG A 141 0.17 -0.97 -31.66
N GLU A 142 -0.45 -0.47 -30.59
CA GLU A 142 0.18 0.53 -29.72
C GLU A 142 1.44 -0.02 -29.07
N ALA A 143 1.42 -1.28 -28.62
CA ALA A 143 2.58 -1.93 -28.04
C ALA A 143 3.71 -2.15 -29.08
N LEU A 144 3.37 -2.55 -30.30
CA LEU A 144 4.33 -2.70 -31.40
C LEU A 144 4.89 -1.35 -31.85
N ALA A 145 4.07 -0.30 -31.90
CA ALA A 145 4.51 1.06 -32.21
C ALA A 145 5.54 1.56 -31.18
N ARG A 146 5.29 1.34 -29.88
CA ARG A 146 6.27 1.64 -28.83
C ARG A 146 7.60 0.91 -29.08
N LEU A 147 7.53 -0.38 -29.41
CA LEU A 147 8.71 -1.20 -29.69
C LEU A 147 9.48 -0.67 -30.91
N ALA A 148 8.78 -0.31 -31.98
CA ALA A 148 9.36 0.23 -33.20
C ALA A 148 10.03 1.59 -32.98
N THR A 149 9.53 2.40 -32.04
CA THR A 149 10.14 3.70 -31.68
C THR A 149 11.28 3.61 -30.66
N ALA A 150 11.45 2.46 -30.00
CA ALA A 150 12.48 2.28 -29.00
C ALA A 150 13.86 2.12 -29.65
N ARG A 151 14.82 2.94 -29.20
CA ARG A 151 16.21 2.92 -29.69
C ARG A 151 17.12 2.44 -28.56
N LEU A 152 17.85 1.35 -28.78
CA LEU A 152 18.76 0.79 -27.78
C LEU A 152 20.22 0.97 -28.21
N ARG A 153 21.08 1.37 -27.27
CA ARG A 153 22.54 1.29 -27.43
C ARG A 153 23.09 0.13 -26.62
N LEU A 154 23.95 -0.69 -27.22
CA LEU A 154 24.60 -1.81 -26.53
C LEU A 154 26.05 -1.47 -26.16
N ILE A 155 26.43 -1.78 -24.92
CA ILE A 155 27.79 -1.60 -24.41
C ILE A 155 28.22 -2.89 -23.73
N GLY A 156 29.40 -3.40 -24.04
CA GLY A 156 29.89 -4.64 -23.43
C GLY A 156 30.87 -5.37 -24.34
N GLU A 157 31.14 -6.63 -24.00
CA GLU A 157 31.97 -7.50 -24.82
C GLU A 157 31.38 -7.65 -26.24
N PRO A 158 32.18 -7.49 -27.31
CA PRO A 158 31.67 -7.47 -28.69
C PRO A 158 30.81 -8.67 -29.06
N GLU A 159 31.20 -9.87 -28.65
CA GLU A 159 30.48 -11.11 -29.00
C GLU A 159 29.13 -11.20 -28.29
N LEU A 160 29.07 -10.83 -27.00
CA LEU A 160 27.81 -10.81 -26.25
C LEU A 160 26.86 -9.73 -26.81
N CYS A 161 27.39 -8.56 -27.15
CA CYS A 161 26.62 -7.50 -27.81
C CYS A 161 26.10 -7.95 -29.18
N ARG A 162 26.89 -8.70 -29.95
CA ARG A 162 26.46 -9.27 -31.24
C ARG A 162 25.31 -10.26 -31.06
N LEU A 163 25.42 -11.20 -30.12
CA LEU A 163 24.36 -12.17 -29.81
C LEU A 163 23.07 -11.47 -29.35
N LEU A 164 23.19 -10.50 -28.44
CA LEU A 164 22.04 -9.73 -27.96
C LEU A 164 21.38 -8.92 -29.07
N ARG A 165 22.17 -8.29 -29.95
CA ARG A 165 21.67 -7.54 -31.10
C ARG A 165 20.80 -8.42 -31.99
N VAL A 166 21.22 -9.65 -32.29
CA VAL A 166 20.43 -10.60 -33.11
C VAL A 166 19.08 -10.91 -32.46
N GLN A 167 19.06 -11.17 -31.15
CA GLN A 167 17.81 -11.47 -30.41
C GLN A 167 16.85 -10.27 -30.39
N LEU A 168 17.40 -9.05 -30.20
CA LEU A 168 16.63 -7.80 -30.16
C LEU A 168 16.07 -7.42 -31.54
N THR A 169 16.89 -7.45 -32.60
CA THR A 169 16.43 -7.12 -33.95
C THR A 169 15.44 -8.15 -34.48
N GLY A 170 15.64 -9.44 -34.15
CA GLY A 170 14.66 -10.50 -34.44
C GLY A 170 13.31 -10.30 -33.75
N SER A 171 13.26 -9.47 -32.70
CA SER A 171 12.04 -9.08 -31.98
C SER A 171 11.46 -7.74 -32.45
N GLY A 172 12.07 -7.07 -33.44
CA GLY A 172 11.62 -5.76 -33.95
C GLY A 172 12.16 -4.54 -33.20
N VAL A 173 13.18 -4.70 -32.35
CA VAL A 173 13.81 -3.57 -31.61
C VAL A 173 14.92 -2.94 -32.44
N GLN A 174 14.98 -1.61 -32.46
CA GLN A 174 16.07 -0.87 -33.12
C GLN A 174 17.29 -0.77 -32.19
N VAL A 175 18.46 -1.17 -32.70
CA VAL A 175 19.73 -1.06 -31.97
C VAL A 175 20.64 -0.07 -32.69
N LEU A 176 20.79 1.13 -32.12
CA LEU A 176 21.46 2.28 -32.69
C LEU A 176 22.56 2.80 -31.74
N ASP A 177 23.61 3.40 -32.28
CA ASP A 177 24.72 3.92 -31.48
C ASP A 177 24.46 5.35 -30.96
N ASP A 178 23.60 6.11 -31.65
CA ASP A 178 23.25 7.50 -31.35
C ASP A 178 21.82 7.65 -30.77
N ASP A 179 21.66 8.62 -29.86
CA ASP A 179 20.38 9.04 -29.23
C ASP A 179 19.49 7.87 -28.70
N PRO A 180 20.04 6.99 -27.82
CA PRO A 180 19.29 5.84 -27.33
C PRO A 180 18.20 6.23 -26.32
N THR A 181 17.05 5.56 -26.41
CA THR A 181 16.00 5.57 -25.38
C THR A 181 16.47 4.87 -24.10
N VAL A 182 17.23 3.77 -24.24
CA VAL A 182 17.81 3.01 -23.12
C VAL A 182 19.20 2.50 -23.52
N THR A 183 20.17 2.67 -22.63
CA THR A 183 21.51 2.09 -22.78
C THR A 183 21.56 0.72 -22.10
N VAL A 184 21.86 -0.33 -22.84
CA VAL A 184 21.99 -1.70 -22.32
C VAL A 184 23.46 -2.03 -22.12
N VAL A 185 23.82 -2.47 -20.91
CA VAL A 185 25.21 -2.76 -20.57
C VAL A 185 25.37 -4.23 -20.21
N VAL A 186 26.19 -4.95 -20.97
CA VAL A 186 26.44 -6.39 -20.84
C VAL A 186 27.84 -6.64 -20.26
N SER A 187 27.92 -7.44 -19.19
CA SER A 187 29.19 -7.72 -18.51
C SER A 187 29.31 -9.15 -17.98
N THR A 188 30.55 -9.61 -17.83
CA THR A 188 30.94 -10.88 -17.20
C THR A 188 32.03 -10.65 -16.16
N GLY A 189 32.01 -11.40 -15.06
CA GLY A 189 33.08 -11.43 -14.04
C GLY A 189 33.28 -10.17 -13.18
N ALA A 190 33.06 -8.97 -13.71
CA ALA A 190 33.16 -7.70 -12.99
C ALA A 190 32.06 -6.73 -13.43
N ALA A 191 31.73 -5.75 -12.58
CA ALA A 191 30.80 -4.71 -12.94
C ALA A 191 31.32 -3.91 -14.15
N PRO A 192 30.47 -3.60 -15.13
CA PRO A 192 30.90 -2.85 -16.30
C PRO A 192 31.24 -1.42 -15.92
N VAL A 193 32.31 -0.88 -16.50
CA VAL A 193 32.61 0.56 -16.41
C VAL A 193 31.66 1.27 -17.37
N VAL A 194 30.66 1.96 -16.82
CA VAL A 194 29.76 2.82 -17.62
C VAL A 194 30.48 4.13 -17.92
N PRO A 195 30.69 4.47 -19.21
CA PRO A 195 31.27 5.75 -19.61
C PRO A 195 30.54 6.95 -18.98
N GLY A 196 31.27 8.02 -18.67
CA GLY A 196 30.74 9.17 -17.92
C GLY A 196 29.60 9.91 -18.63
N ASP A 197 29.67 9.97 -19.96
CA ASP A 197 28.70 10.57 -20.89
C ASP A 197 27.39 9.78 -21.03
N LEU A 198 27.38 8.51 -20.62
CA LEU A 198 26.22 7.62 -20.72
C LEU A 198 25.49 7.45 -19.39
N ARG A 199 25.78 8.35 -18.42
CA ARG A 199 25.18 8.36 -17.08
C ARG A 199 23.84 9.09 -17.03
N ASP A 200 23.55 9.95 -18.02
CA ASP A 200 22.42 10.88 -17.96
C ASP A 200 21.10 10.28 -18.50
N GLY A 201 21.11 9.04 -18.99
CA GLY A 201 19.94 8.34 -19.54
C GLY A 201 19.62 6.99 -18.88
N PRO A 202 18.44 6.40 -19.16
CA PRO A 202 18.05 5.11 -18.60
C PRO A 202 19.03 3.98 -18.97
N LEU A 203 19.40 3.14 -18.00
CA LEU A 203 20.38 2.08 -18.16
C LEU A 203 19.82 0.70 -17.77
N PHE A 204 19.96 -0.30 -18.63
CA PHE A 204 19.57 -1.69 -18.32
C PHE A 204 20.81 -2.59 -18.20
N PRO A 205 21.19 -3.02 -16.98
CA PRO A 205 22.34 -3.88 -16.78
C PRO A 205 22.00 -5.36 -17.03
N ILE A 206 22.88 -6.04 -17.75
CA ILE A 206 22.90 -7.49 -17.98
C ILE A 206 24.23 -8.02 -17.46
N ARG A 207 24.20 -8.66 -16.30
CA ARG A 207 25.39 -9.16 -15.60
C ARG A 207 25.37 -10.68 -15.62
N LEU A 208 26.31 -11.28 -16.34
CA LEU A 208 26.35 -12.72 -16.60
C LEU A 208 27.48 -13.40 -15.81
N GLY A 209 27.17 -14.51 -15.17
CA GLY A 209 28.13 -15.38 -14.49
C GLY A 209 28.11 -16.79 -15.05
N ALA A 210 28.97 -17.64 -14.51
CA ALA A 210 29.07 -19.03 -14.94
C ALA A 210 27.78 -19.82 -14.73
N ALA A 211 27.03 -19.56 -13.65
CA ALA A 211 25.81 -20.30 -13.27
C ALA A 211 24.63 -19.39 -12.93
N GLU A 212 24.77 -18.08 -13.12
CA GLU A 212 23.82 -17.08 -12.63
C GLU A 212 23.73 -15.88 -13.58
N ALA A 213 22.54 -15.30 -13.72
CA ALA A 213 22.26 -14.10 -14.50
C ALA A 213 21.58 -13.05 -13.64
N HIS A 214 21.92 -11.79 -13.85
CA HIS A 214 21.33 -10.61 -13.22
C HIS A 214 20.85 -9.67 -14.33
N LEU A 215 19.52 -9.55 -14.52
CA LEU A 215 18.90 -8.79 -15.59
C LEU A 215 18.06 -7.63 -15.04
N GLY A 216 18.36 -6.41 -15.48
CA GLY A 216 17.65 -5.20 -15.05
C GLY A 216 17.94 -4.80 -13.59
N PRO A 217 17.08 -3.97 -12.97
CA PRO A 217 15.97 -3.23 -13.62
C PRO A 217 16.50 -2.11 -14.54
N ILE A 218 15.60 -1.38 -15.21
CA ILE A 218 15.98 -0.11 -15.85
C ILE A 218 16.35 0.89 -14.75
N LEU A 219 17.62 1.27 -14.71
CA LEU A 219 18.18 2.27 -13.81
C LEU A 219 17.90 3.66 -14.37
N THR A 220 17.14 4.47 -13.66
CA THR A 220 16.79 5.85 -14.01
C THR A 220 17.21 6.78 -12.88
N ASP A 221 17.93 7.84 -13.23
CA ASP A 221 18.42 8.81 -12.25
C ASP A 221 17.28 9.45 -11.45
N GLY A 222 17.50 9.65 -10.15
CA GLY A 222 16.50 10.16 -9.21
C GLY A 222 15.28 9.24 -8.94
N VAL A 223 15.08 8.18 -9.74
CA VAL A 223 13.89 7.33 -9.66
C VAL A 223 14.18 5.95 -9.09
N THR A 224 15.16 5.22 -9.61
CA THR A 224 15.58 3.88 -9.14
C THR A 224 16.97 3.93 -8.50
N ALA A 225 17.51 2.77 -8.09
CA ALA A 225 18.91 2.65 -7.71
C ALA A 225 19.86 3.09 -8.84
N CYS A 226 21.01 3.65 -8.48
CA CYS A 226 22.13 3.87 -9.39
C CYS A 226 22.99 2.59 -9.50
N PRO A 227 23.90 2.50 -10.49
CA PRO A 227 24.78 1.33 -10.66
C PRO A 227 25.61 0.98 -9.41
N ALA A 228 26.03 1.99 -8.63
CA ALA A 228 26.77 1.78 -7.38
C ALA A 228 25.91 1.13 -6.28
N CYS A 229 24.64 1.54 -6.15
CA CYS A 229 23.71 0.90 -5.22
C CYS A 229 23.42 -0.55 -5.64
N LEU A 230 23.21 -0.78 -6.94
CA LEU A 230 23.00 -2.13 -7.48
C LEU A 230 24.19 -3.05 -7.17
N ALA A 231 25.41 -2.60 -7.42
CA ALA A 231 26.62 -3.38 -7.19
C ALA A 231 26.89 -3.63 -5.69
N ALA A 232 26.54 -2.66 -4.82
CA ALA A 232 26.68 -2.80 -3.38
C ALA A 232 25.73 -3.85 -2.80
N VAL A 233 24.46 -3.86 -3.25
CA VAL A 233 23.44 -4.77 -2.74
C VAL A 233 23.54 -6.17 -3.37
N HIS A 234 23.73 -6.20 -4.69
CA HIS A 234 23.78 -7.44 -5.48
C HIS A 234 25.15 -7.53 -6.17
N PRO A 235 26.10 -8.28 -5.59
CA PRO A 235 27.40 -8.53 -6.21
C PRO A 235 27.27 -9.06 -7.64
N HIS A 236 28.28 -8.79 -8.47
CA HIS A 236 28.30 -9.32 -9.83
C HIS A 236 28.40 -10.86 -9.78
N PRO A 237 27.63 -11.60 -10.60
CA PRO A 237 27.76 -13.05 -10.69
C PRO A 237 29.20 -13.46 -11.06
N PRO A 238 29.78 -14.48 -10.40
CA PRO A 238 31.17 -14.86 -10.64
C PRO A 238 31.33 -15.65 -11.94
N GLY A 239 32.53 -15.55 -12.54
CA GLY A 239 32.92 -16.28 -13.74
C GLY A 239 32.25 -15.80 -15.02
N ALA A 240 32.49 -16.54 -16.11
CA ALA A 240 31.88 -16.30 -17.43
C ALA A 240 30.96 -17.47 -17.80
N PRO A 241 29.81 -17.21 -18.45
CA PRO A 241 28.92 -18.26 -18.95
C PRO A 241 29.56 -19.05 -20.10
N ALA A 242 29.21 -20.34 -20.21
CA ALA A 242 29.48 -21.11 -21.44
C ALA A 242 28.66 -20.53 -22.62
N PRO A 243 29.03 -20.74 -23.90
CA PRO A 243 28.37 -20.09 -25.04
C PRO A 243 26.85 -20.28 -25.12
N LEU A 244 26.36 -21.52 -25.05
CA LEU A 244 24.91 -21.81 -25.06
C LEU A 244 24.17 -21.14 -23.89
N ARG A 245 24.87 -21.04 -22.76
CA ARG A 245 24.38 -20.36 -21.57
C ARG A 245 24.36 -18.85 -21.76
N ALA A 246 25.38 -18.25 -22.34
CA ALA A 246 25.34 -16.83 -22.70
C ALA A 246 24.12 -16.53 -23.61
N GLU A 247 23.88 -17.37 -24.62
CA GLU A 247 22.76 -17.20 -25.55
C GLU A 247 21.39 -17.27 -24.84
N LEU A 248 21.15 -18.28 -23.99
CA LEU A 248 19.90 -18.37 -23.24
C LEU A 248 19.70 -17.15 -22.31
N TRP A 249 20.76 -16.67 -21.65
CA TRP A 249 20.67 -15.58 -20.68
C TRP A 249 20.38 -14.25 -21.41
N LEU A 250 21.00 -14.05 -22.57
CA LEU A 250 20.75 -12.91 -23.45
C LEU A 250 19.37 -12.98 -24.08
N GLY A 251 18.85 -14.16 -24.42
CA GLY A 251 17.48 -14.35 -24.87
C GLY A 251 16.46 -13.95 -23.79
N LEU A 252 16.67 -14.37 -22.54
CA LEU A 252 15.86 -13.92 -21.40
C LEU A 252 15.94 -12.40 -21.19
N ALA A 253 17.12 -11.80 -21.39
CA ALA A 253 17.31 -10.35 -21.27
C ALA A 253 16.59 -9.59 -22.39
N ALA A 254 16.68 -10.05 -23.64
CA ALA A 254 15.96 -9.49 -24.77
C ALA A 254 14.44 -9.58 -24.54
N HIS A 255 13.95 -10.73 -24.06
CA HIS A 255 12.55 -10.89 -23.70
C HIS A 255 12.09 -9.89 -22.63
N GLN A 256 12.87 -9.71 -21.56
CA GLN A 256 12.57 -8.72 -20.54
C GLN A 256 12.56 -7.29 -21.10
N LEU A 257 13.56 -6.92 -21.90
CA LEU A 257 13.61 -5.61 -22.55
C LEU A 257 12.38 -5.35 -23.42
N VAL A 258 11.93 -6.33 -24.22
CA VAL A 258 10.70 -6.22 -25.01
C VAL A 258 9.49 -5.95 -24.11
N LEU A 259 9.36 -6.65 -22.98
CA LEU A 259 8.27 -6.43 -22.02
C LEU A 259 8.30 -5.03 -21.39
N GLU A 260 9.48 -4.50 -21.05
CA GLU A 260 9.62 -3.15 -20.50
C GLU A 260 9.29 -2.08 -21.54
N LEU A 261 9.85 -2.19 -22.75
CA LEU A 261 9.66 -1.22 -23.84
C LEU A 261 8.22 -1.19 -24.35
N THR A 262 7.57 -2.35 -24.45
CA THR A 262 6.15 -2.46 -24.83
C THR A 262 5.20 -2.13 -23.69
N ARG A 263 5.70 -2.00 -22.44
CA ARG A 263 4.89 -1.86 -21.23
C ARG A 263 3.93 -3.01 -21.00
N LEU A 264 4.37 -4.23 -21.32
CA LEU A 264 3.67 -5.49 -21.02
C LEU A 264 4.29 -6.23 -19.82
N GLY A 265 5.38 -5.72 -19.26
CA GLY A 265 5.97 -6.19 -18.01
C GLY A 265 5.17 -5.78 -16.76
N SER A 266 5.31 -6.54 -15.67
CA SER A 266 4.76 -6.15 -14.37
C SER A 266 5.42 -4.87 -13.86
N SER A 267 4.64 -3.97 -13.25
CA SER A 267 5.11 -2.73 -12.60
C SER A 267 6.24 -2.97 -11.59
N VAL A 268 6.30 -4.17 -11.02
CA VAL A 268 7.32 -4.61 -10.07
C VAL A 268 8.72 -4.71 -10.68
N ALA A 269 8.81 -5.00 -11.98
CA ALA A 269 10.09 -5.13 -12.69
C ALA A 269 10.86 -3.81 -12.76
N TYR A 270 10.18 -2.67 -12.58
CA TYR A 270 10.79 -1.34 -12.52
C TYR A 270 11.82 -1.17 -11.38
N ARG A 271 11.63 -1.88 -10.26
CA ARG A 271 12.49 -1.78 -9.06
C ARG A 271 13.17 -3.11 -8.71
N GLY A 272 13.02 -4.09 -9.59
CA GLY A 272 13.39 -5.47 -9.36
C GLY A 272 14.48 -5.95 -10.32
N LEU A 273 15.61 -6.37 -9.78
CA LEU A 273 16.60 -7.17 -10.48
C LEU A 273 16.06 -8.59 -10.65
N ARG A 274 15.98 -9.08 -11.90
CA ARG A 274 15.70 -10.49 -12.13
C ARG A 274 16.97 -11.30 -12.00
N ARG A 275 16.94 -12.32 -11.15
CA ARG A 275 18.03 -13.26 -10.98
C ARG A 275 17.62 -14.63 -11.49
N TYR A 276 18.47 -15.23 -12.32
CA TYR A 276 18.31 -16.60 -12.81
C TYR A 276 19.49 -17.45 -12.34
N VAL A 277 19.23 -18.68 -11.94
CA VAL A 277 20.24 -19.68 -11.56
C VAL A 277 20.05 -20.98 -12.32
N THR A 278 21.12 -21.74 -12.49
CA THR A 278 21.07 -23.04 -13.17
C THR A 278 20.72 -24.22 -12.27
N ASP A 279 20.53 -24.01 -10.97
CA ASP A 279 20.21 -25.10 -10.04
C ASP A 279 18.80 -25.65 -10.34
N PRO A 280 18.62 -26.96 -10.61
CA PRO A 280 17.32 -27.55 -10.90
C PRO A 280 16.32 -27.52 -9.73
N VAL A 281 16.76 -27.32 -8.48
CA VAL A 281 15.86 -27.17 -7.30
C VAL A 281 15.28 -25.76 -7.22
N ASP A 282 16.10 -24.74 -7.56
CA ASP A 282 15.75 -23.31 -7.54
C ASP A 282 15.59 -22.73 -8.96
N GLY A 283 15.36 -23.57 -9.97
CA GLY A 283 15.49 -23.28 -11.41
C GLY A 283 14.48 -22.31 -12.03
N GLY A 284 14.01 -21.33 -11.26
CA GLY A 284 13.15 -20.23 -11.69
C GLY A 284 13.87 -18.87 -11.59
N GLY A 285 13.37 -17.89 -12.35
CA GLY A 285 13.77 -16.49 -12.16
C GLY A 285 13.13 -15.89 -10.91
N GLU A 286 13.92 -15.34 -10.00
CA GLU A 286 13.44 -14.58 -8.84
C GLU A 286 13.59 -13.06 -9.06
N ILE A 287 12.78 -12.26 -8.35
CA ILE A 287 12.92 -10.80 -8.37
C ILE A 287 13.49 -10.34 -7.03
N ARG A 288 14.63 -9.64 -7.08
CA ARG A 288 15.26 -8.99 -5.93
C ARG A 288 15.16 -7.48 -6.04
N LEU A 289 14.84 -6.81 -4.95
CA LEU A 289 14.77 -5.35 -4.89
C LEU A 289 16.13 -4.70 -5.03
N THR A 290 16.15 -3.55 -5.71
CA THR A 290 17.33 -2.71 -5.84
C THR A 290 17.02 -1.31 -5.30
N PRO A 291 17.04 -1.10 -3.97
CA PRO A 291 16.75 0.20 -3.40
C PRO A 291 17.91 1.18 -3.65
N ARG A 292 17.59 2.47 -3.73
CA ARG A 292 18.59 3.52 -3.54
C ARG A 292 19.08 3.44 -2.09
N MET A 293 20.40 3.44 -1.89
CA MET A 293 20.99 3.26 -0.57
C MET A 293 21.12 4.59 0.18
N PRO A 294 20.78 4.66 1.48
CA PRO A 294 21.05 5.82 2.33
C PRO A 294 22.53 6.23 2.31
N GLY A 295 22.79 7.54 2.18
CA GLY A 295 24.14 8.09 2.11
C GLY A 295 24.91 7.75 0.83
N CYS A 296 24.24 7.30 -0.24
CA CYS A 296 24.90 7.04 -1.51
C CYS A 296 25.31 8.37 -2.19
N PRO A 297 26.61 8.57 -2.52
CA PRO A 297 27.07 9.80 -3.14
C PRO A 297 26.64 9.94 -4.60
N ALA A 298 26.26 8.84 -5.26
CA ALA A 298 25.89 8.84 -6.68
C ALA A 298 24.41 9.16 -6.90
N CYS A 299 23.50 8.55 -6.13
CA CYS A 299 22.07 8.84 -6.26
C CYS A 299 21.56 9.87 -5.24
N GLY A 300 22.43 10.44 -4.40
CA GLY A 300 22.13 11.60 -3.56
C GLY A 300 21.04 11.39 -2.49
N ILE A 301 20.92 10.21 -1.87
CA ILE A 301 20.09 10.12 -0.64
C ILE A 301 20.92 10.72 0.50
N PRO A 302 20.50 11.86 1.08
CA PRO A 302 21.28 12.53 2.12
C PRO A 302 21.27 11.73 3.43
N GLY A 303 22.36 11.84 4.19
CA GLY A 303 22.51 11.23 5.52
C GLY A 303 23.71 10.28 5.65
N GLU A 304 23.74 9.56 6.76
CA GLU A 304 24.74 8.53 7.07
C GLU A 304 24.72 7.41 6.02
N ARG A 305 25.90 6.94 5.61
CA ARG A 305 26.03 5.81 4.71
C ARG A 305 25.81 4.50 5.45
N TRP A 306 24.79 3.75 5.06
CA TRP A 306 24.51 2.42 5.62
C TRP A 306 25.10 1.32 4.73
N ALA A 307 25.70 0.31 5.35
CA ALA A 307 26.24 -0.85 4.65
C ALA A 307 25.10 -1.77 4.18
N PRO A 308 25.22 -2.48 3.04
CA PRO A 308 24.15 -3.34 2.52
C PRO A 308 23.71 -4.49 3.45
N ASP A 309 24.54 -4.87 4.41
CA ASP A 309 24.27 -5.89 5.42
C ASP A 309 23.70 -5.30 6.74
N ASP A 310 23.51 -3.97 6.81
CA ASP A 310 23.00 -3.29 8.00
C ASP A 310 21.52 -3.64 8.24
N PRO A 311 21.16 -4.25 9.38
CA PRO A 311 19.80 -4.68 9.68
C PRO A 311 18.79 -3.53 9.75
N ARG A 312 19.22 -2.28 9.97
CA ARG A 312 18.35 -1.10 9.94
C ARG A 312 17.69 -0.91 8.57
N LEU A 313 18.32 -1.41 7.49
CA LEU A 313 17.79 -1.33 6.13
C LEU A 313 16.53 -2.17 5.92
N LEU A 314 16.19 -3.11 6.82
CA LEU A 314 15.02 -3.96 6.61
C LEU A 314 13.72 -3.15 6.46
N GLY A 315 13.54 -2.11 7.29
CA GLY A 315 12.41 -1.19 7.16
C GLY A 315 12.44 -0.38 5.87
N TRP A 316 13.63 -0.04 5.37
CA TRP A 316 13.80 0.65 4.10
C TRP A 316 13.52 -0.25 2.89
N ILE A 317 13.98 -1.50 2.91
CA ILE A 317 13.68 -2.53 1.91
C ILE A 317 12.18 -2.76 1.84
N TYR A 318 11.53 -2.95 3.00
CA TYR A 318 10.08 -3.07 3.09
C TYR A 318 9.39 -1.82 2.51
N HIS A 319 9.87 -0.62 2.86
CA HIS A 319 9.31 0.61 2.33
C HIS A 319 9.38 0.63 0.80
N VAL A 320 10.57 0.50 0.21
CA VAL A 320 10.74 0.51 -1.24
C VAL A 320 9.92 -0.59 -1.93
N GLY A 321 9.89 -1.79 -1.37
CA GLY A 321 9.15 -2.93 -1.93
C GLY A 321 7.64 -2.74 -1.99
N SER A 322 7.08 -2.02 -1.01
CA SER A 322 5.64 -1.75 -0.88
C SER A 322 5.20 -0.38 -1.40
N SER A 323 6.12 0.50 -1.80
CA SER A 323 5.79 1.84 -2.32
C SER A 323 5.25 1.81 -3.75
N MET A 324 4.43 2.81 -4.11
CA MET A 324 3.89 2.95 -5.46
C MET A 324 5.01 3.28 -6.45
N THR A 325 4.94 2.72 -7.66
CA THR A 325 5.86 3.07 -8.74
C THR A 325 5.53 4.45 -9.29
N PRO A 326 6.48 5.11 -9.99
CA PRO A 326 6.20 6.31 -10.75
C PRO A 326 4.99 6.13 -11.67
N ARG A 327 4.23 7.20 -11.90
CA ARG A 327 3.05 7.17 -12.76
C ARG A 327 3.37 6.67 -14.16
N ALA A 328 4.51 7.12 -14.68
CA ALA A 328 5.06 6.68 -15.94
C ALA A 328 5.26 5.16 -16.05
N THR A 329 5.26 4.38 -14.96
CA THR A 329 5.45 2.91 -14.98
C THR A 329 4.32 2.13 -14.33
N LEU A 330 3.23 2.79 -13.91
CA LEU A 330 2.04 2.12 -13.40
C LEU A 330 1.38 1.22 -14.45
N ALA A 331 0.77 0.14 -13.98
CA ALA A 331 -0.14 -0.70 -14.76
C ALA A 331 -1.58 -0.29 -14.43
N LEU A 332 -2.38 0.08 -15.44
CA LEU A 332 -3.77 0.48 -15.25
C LEU A 332 -4.64 -0.67 -14.72
N LYS A 333 -4.27 -1.92 -15.05
CA LYS A 333 -4.93 -3.11 -14.51
C LYS A 333 -4.83 -3.25 -12.99
N ASP A 334 -3.79 -2.71 -12.35
CA ASP A 334 -3.61 -2.84 -10.90
C ASP A 334 -4.79 -2.23 -10.13
N HIS A 335 -5.39 -1.14 -10.63
CA HIS A 335 -6.59 -0.53 -10.06
C HIS A 335 -7.82 -1.45 -10.14
N GLN A 336 -8.00 -2.16 -11.26
CA GLN A 336 -9.13 -3.08 -11.44
C GLN A 336 -9.11 -4.23 -10.43
N SER A 337 -7.95 -4.60 -9.88
CA SER A 337 -7.85 -5.66 -8.87
C SER A 337 -8.77 -5.41 -7.66
N HIS A 338 -9.06 -4.14 -7.34
CA HIS A 338 -10.00 -3.75 -6.27
C HIS A 338 -11.42 -4.31 -6.45
N TYR A 339 -11.85 -4.56 -7.69
CA TYR A 339 -13.19 -5.04 -8.05
C TYR A 339 -13.26 -6.55 -8.28
N SER A 340 -12.19 -7.30 -7.97
CA SER A 340 -12.27 -8.77 -8.02
C SER A 340 -13.26 -9.30 -6.98
N GLY A 341 -14.00 -10.36 -7.30
CA GLY A 341 -15.04 -10.93 -6.43
C GLY A 341 -14.51 -11.34 -5.05
N ALA A 342 -13.32 -11.94 -5.01
CA ALA A 342 -12.61 -12.25 -3.76
C ALA A 342 -12.39 -10.99 -2.89
N ASN A 343 -12.02 -9.85 -3.49
CA ASN A 343 -11.80 -8.60 -2.75
C ASN A 343 -13.09 -7.97 -2.21
N LEU A 344 -14.21 -8.13 -2.92
CA LEU A 344 -15.53 -7.69 -2.46
C LEU A 344 -15.99 -8.54 -1.27
N GLN A 345 -15.87 -9.87 -1.38
CA GLN A 345 -16.22 -10.81 -0.31
C GLN A 345 -15.42 -10.56 0.97
N LEU A 346 -14.15 -10.18 0.86
CA LEU A 346 -13.31 -9.86 2.02
C LEU A 346 -13.82 -8.69 2.86
N SER A 347 -14.45 -7.68 2.24
CA SER A 347 -15.00 -6.54 3.01
C SER A 347 -16.15 -6.94 3.93
N THR A 348 -16.88 -8.00 3.56
CA THR A 348 -18.00 -8.58 4.29
C THR A 348 -17.63 -9.82 5.10
N SER A 349 -16.48 -10.45 4.82
CA SER A 349 -16.06 -11.69 5.48
C SER A 349 -15.74 -11.45 6.95
N ARG A 350 -16.09 -12.44 7.77
CA ARG A 350 -15.98 -12.38 9.22
C ARG A 350 -15.13 -13.54 9.71
N THR A 351 -14.26 -13.23 10.66
CA THR A 351 -13.50 -14.24 11.41
C THR A 351 -14.00 -14.16 12.86
N PRO A 352 -15.12 -14.81 13.20
CA PRO A 352 -15.65 -14.78 14.56
C PRO A 352 -14.68 -15.51 15.50
N MET A 353 -14.61 -15.09 16.76
CA MET A 353 -13.99 -15.93 17.78
C MET A 353 -14.83 -17.19 17.99
N MET A 354 -14.24 -18.37 17.84
CA MET A 354 -14.99 -19.64 17.82
C MET A 354 -15.44 -20.11 19.22
N TYR A 355 -15.07 -19.40 20.29
CA TYR A 355 -15.33 -19.76 21.69
C TYR A 355 -15.59 -18.51 22.54
N GLY A 356 -16.10 -18.70 23.75
CA GLY A 356 -16.42 -17.64 24.71
C GLY A 356 -17.90 -17.26 24.75
N VAL A 357 -18.40 -16.91 25.94
CA VAL A 357 -19.75 -16.35 26.12
C VAL A 357 -19.74 -14.89 25.68
N ALA A 358 -20.72 -14.50 24.87
CA ALA A 358 -20.91 -13.12 24.46
C ALA A 358 -21.61 -12.33 25.57
N ILE A 359 -20.99 -11.22 25.97
CA ILE A 359 -21.49 -10.27 26.94
C ILE A 359 -21.94 -9.03 26.15
N PRO A 360 -23.26 -8.76 26.04
CA PRO A 360 -23.73 -7.58 25.33
C PRO A 360 -23.24 -6.32 26.04
N LEU A 361 -22.75 -5.35 25.26
CA LEU A 361 -22.31 -4.07 25.82
C LEU A 361 -23.51 -3.12 26.00
N PRO A 362 -23.51 -2.30 27.07
CA PRO A 362 -24.57 -1.35 27.34
C PRO A 362 -24.55 -0.18 26.34
N GLU A 363 -25.61 0.63 26.37
CA GLU A 363 -25.73 1.86 25.57
C GLU A 363 -24.55 2.83 25.83
N PRO A 364 -24.19 3.66 24.84
CA PRO A 364 -23.08 4.59 24.96
C PRO A 364 -23.23 5.57 26.12
N ALA A 365 -22.16 5.77 26.88
CA ALA A 365 -22.04 6.78 27.92
C ALA A 365 -21.78 8.17 27.31
N THR A 366 -22.36 9.21 27.93
CA THR A 366 -22.16 10.61 27.53
C THR A 366 -21.01 11.29 28.28
N ALA A 367 -20.61 10.78 29.44
CA ALA A 367 -19.46 11.22 30.23
C ALA A 367 -18.99 10.10 31.17
N ALA A 368 -17.72 10.12 31.60
CA ALA A 368 -17.26 9.30 32.71
C ALA A 368 -17.64 9.95 34.04
N GLN A 369 -18.01 9.14 35.03
CA GLN A 369 -18.21 9.58 36.40
C GLN A 369 -16.90 9.47 37.20
N PRO A 370 -16.70 10.29 38.26
CA PRO A 370 -15.58 10.13 39.18
C PRO A 370 -15.64 8.74 39.84
N GLY A 371 -14.57 7.96 39.74
CA GLY A 371 -14.53 6.60 40.29
C GLY A 371 -13.88 5.58 39.33
N PRO A 372 -14.10 4.28 39.56
CA PRO A 372 -13.55 3.22 38.71
C PRO A 372 -14.12 3.28 37.29
N LEU A 373 -13.37 2.77 36.31
CA LEU A 373 -13.81 2.71 34.92
C LEU A 373 -15.07 1.82 34.80
N ARG A 374 -16.17 2.36 34.29
CA ARG A 374 -17.42 1.62 34.09
C ARG A 374 -17.49 0.94 32.72
N LEU A 375 -18.20 -0.18 32.64
CA LEU A 375 -18.41 -0.90 31.36
C LEU A 375 -19.02 -0.01 30.27
N ALA A 376 -19.92 0.91 30.59
CA ALA A 376 -20.53 1.81 29.59
C ALA A 376 -19.53 2.79 28.95
N VAL A 377 -18.55 3.25 29.72
CA VAL A 377 -17.46 4.10 29.21
C VAL A 377 -16.58 3.30 28.26
N LEU A 378 -16.19 2.08 28.67
CA LEU A 378 -15.43 1.15 27.84
C LEU A 378 -16.19 0.78 26.55
N ALA A 379 -17.48 0.48 26.65
CA ALA A 379 -18.36 0.18 25.51
C ALA A 379 -18.35 1.31 24.48
N THR A 380 -18.41 2.56 24.95
CA THR A 380 -18.37 3.76 24.10
C THR A 380 -17.04 3.86 23.37
N VAL A 381 -15.92 3.69 24.06
CA VAL A 381 -14.58 3.71 23.45
C VAL A 381 -14.46 2.63 22.36
N LEU A 382 -14.88 1.40 22.65
CA LEU A 382 -14.85 0.29 21.70
C LEU A 382 -15.74 0.54 20.48
N ALA A 383 -16.98 1.00 20.70
CA ALA A 383 -17.93 1.30 19.64
C ALA A 383 -17.39 2.36 18.68
N LYS A 384 -16.84 3.47 19.20
CA LYS A 384 -16.31 4.54 18.37
C LYS A 384 -15.03 4.15 17.63
N ALA A 385 -14.15 3.37 18.26
CA ALA A 385 -12.86 3.00 17.69
C ALA A 385 -12.93 1.86 16.66
N ALA A 386 -13.82 0.88 16.85
CA ALA A 386 -13.88 -0.31 15.99
C ALA A 386 -15.32 -0.81 15.71
N GLY A 387 -16.35 -0.13 16.21
CA GLY A 387 -17.73 -0.53 16.07
C GLY A 387 -18.36 -0.26 14.71
N GLU A 388 -19.56 -0.80 14.54
CA GLU A 388 -20.40 -0.63 13.36
C GLU A 388 -21.68 0.14 13.70
N SER A 389 -22.23 0.84 12.71
CA SER A 389 -23.49 1.58 12.77
C SER A 389 -24.41 1.15 11.62
N GLY A 390 -25.73 1.23 11.80
CA GLY A 390 -26.71 0.83 10.78
C GLY A 390 -27.01 -0.69 10.75
N THR A 391 -27.95 -1.09 9.89
CA THR A 391 -28.47 -2.46 9.81
C THR A 391 -28.40 -3.03 8.39
N GLY A 392 -28.34 -4.36 8.28
CA GLY A 392 -28.32 -5.06 6.99
C GLY A 392 -27.22 -4.56 6.05
N HIS A 393 -27.61 -4.17 4.84
CA HIS A 393 -26.71 -3.64 3.79
C HIS A 393 -26.28 -2.18 4.04
N LEU A 394 -26.91 -1.47 4.97
CA LEU A 394 -26.56 -0.09 5.36
C LEU A 394 -25.53 -0.04 6.49
N ARG A 395 -25.13 -1.21 7.01
CA ARG A 395 -24.18 -1.35 8.11
C ARG A 395 -22.78 -0.88 7.71
N ARG A 396 -22.17 -0.04 8.54
CA ARG A 396 -20.92 0.69 8.24
C ARG A 396 -20.03 0.75 9.46
N ARG A 397 -18.72 0.66 9.25
CA ARG A 397 -17.72 0.89 10.30
C ARG A 397 -17.58 2.38 10.58
N LEU A 398 -17.51 2.74 11.86
CA LEU A 398 -17.32 4.13 12.28
C LEU A 398 -15.91 4.61 11.94
N ALA A 399 -14.88 3.88 12.41
CA ALA A 399 -13.50 4.08 11.99
C ALA A 399 -13.30 3.58 10.54
N PRO A 400 -12.78 4.42 9.62
CA PRO A 400 -12.45 3.97 8.28
C PRO A 400 -11.28 2.98 8.32
N THR A 401 -11.31 2.01 7.41
CA THR A 401 -10.23 1.03 7.22
C THR A 401 -9.90 0.87 5.74
N GLY A 402 -8.66 0.53 5.45
CA GLY A 402 -8.20 0.24 4.10
C GLY A 402 -9.07 -0.82 3.41
N GLY A 403 -9.66 -0.45 2.28
CA GLY A 403 -10.53 -1.35 1.51
C GLY A 403 -11.78 -1.83 2.24
N ASN A 404 -12.17 -1.14 3.34
CA ASN A 404 -13.25 -1.53 4.25
C ASN A 404 -13.11 -2.97 4.78
N LEU A 405 -11.87 -3.38 5.10
CA LEU A 405 -11.59 -4.75 5.56
C LEU A 405 -11.86 -4.97 7.04
N GLY A 406 -11.97 -3.90 7.84
CA GLY A 406 -12.11 -4.02 9.30
C GLY A 406 -10.88 -4.66 9.93
N SER A 407 -9.68 -4.22 9.53
CA SER A 407 -8.43 -4.89 9.90
C SER A 407 -8.07 -4.68 11.38
N SER A 408 -8.52 -3.60 12.01
CA SER A 408 -8.26 -3.32 13.44
C SER A 408 -9.24 -4.02 14.36
N ARG A 409 -8.76 -5.00 15.12
CA ARG A 409 -9.49 -5.68 16.21
C ARG A 409 -9.03 -5.15 17.56
N LEU A 410 -9.93 -5.16 18.55
CA LEU A 410 -9.64 -4.68 19.91
C LEU A 410 -9.80 -5.81 20.92
N TRP A 411 -8.71 -6.15 21.59
CA TRP A 411 -8.69 -6.97 22.79
C TRP A 411 -8.75 -6.09 24.03
N VAL A 412 -9.39 -6.59 25.08
CA VAL A 412 -9.65 -5.89 26.33
C VAL A 412 -9.13 -6.75 27.48
N LEU A 413 -8.20 -6.22 28.25
CA LEU A 413 -7.85 -6.71 29.57
C LEU A 413 -8.64 -5.91 30.60
N ALA A 414 -9.72 -6.49 31.11
CA ALA A 414 -10.46 -5.89 32.21
C ALA A 414 -9.77 -6.26 33.53
N ARG A 415 -9.42 -5.25 34.34
CA ARG A 415 -8.81 -5.46 35.66
C ARG A 415 -9.72 -4.98 36.76
N ARG A 416 -10.16 -3.72 36.65
CA ARG A 416 -11.01 -3.03 37.63
C ARG A 416 -12.13 -2.27 36.92
N VAL A 417 -12.80 -2.96 36.00
CA VAL A 417 -13.93 -2.41 35.26
C VAL A 417 -15.22 -2.73 36.02
N GLU A 418 -15.93 -1.71 36.47
CA GLU A 418 -17.24 -1.90 37.10
C GLU A 418 -18.21 -2.52 36.09
N ASP A 419 -19.02 -3.48 36.55
CA ASP A 419 -19.96 -4.26 35.75
C ASP A 419 -19.31 -5.25 34.75
N LEU A 420 -18.00 -5.57 34.89
CA LEU A 420 -17.31 -6.58 34.08
C LEU A 420 -16.29 -7.37 34.90
N ASP A 421 -16.41 -8.70 34.89
CA ASP A 421 -15.45 -9.57 35.58
C ASP A 421 -14.03 -9.39 35.03
N PRO A 422 -12.98 -9.45 35.88
CA PRO A 422 -11.60 -9.42 35.41
C PRO A 422 -11.30 -10.54 34.40
N GLY A 423 -10.49 -10.23 33.39
CA GLY A 423 -10.07 -11.19 32.35
C GLY A 423 -9.79 -10.57 30.99
N ALA A 424 -9.48 -11.44 30.01
CA ALA A 424 -9.30 -11.08 28.61
C ALA A 424 -10.60 -11.24 27.83
N TYR A 425 -10.91 -10.24 27.01
CA TYR A 425 -12.07 -10.22 26.13
C TYR A 425 -11.69 -9.75 24.72
N LEU A 426 -12.41 -10.25 23.72
CA LEU A 426 -12.36 -9.74 22.37
C LEU A 426 -13.63 -8.95 22.08
N TYR A 427 -13.48 -7.72 21.57
CA TYR A 427 -14.62 -6.93 21.10
C TYR A 427 -15.12 -7.47 19.74
N GLU A 428 -16.41 -7.78 19.68
CA GLU A 428 -17.12 -8.15 18.46
C GLU A 428 -18.00 -6.97 17.99
N PRO A 429 -17.60 -6.25 16.92
CA PRO A 429 -18.32 -5.09 16.44
C PRO A 429 -19.74 -5.39 15.95
N HIS A 430 -20.00 -6.62 15.52
CA HIS A 430 -21.24 -6.96 14.83
C HIS A 430 -22.46 -6.92 15.74
N ASP A 431 -22.36 -7.51 16.92
CA ASP A 431 -23.40 -7.59 17.93
C ASP A 431 -23.16 -6.61 19.09
N HIS A 432 -22.12 -5.77 18.98
CA HIS A 432 -21.67 -4.87 20.05
C HIS A 432 -21.50 -5.62 21.37
N SER A 433 -20.64 -6.65 21.37
CA SER A 433 -20.42 -7.51 22.53
C SER A 433 -18.94 -7.72 22.84
N LEU A 434 -18.66 -8.17 24.07
CA LEU A 434 -17.37 -8.72 24.46
C LEU A 434 -17.47 -10.23 24.54
N ARG A 435 -16.53 -10.95 23.92
CA ARG A 435 -16.39 -12.39 24.10
C ARG A 435 -15.25 -12.69 25.04
N ARG A 436 -15.54 -13.37 26.16
CA ARG A 436 -14.51 -13.76 27.13
C ARG A 436 -13.59 -14.81 26.52
N ALA A 437 -12.29 -14.52 26.49
CA ALA A 437 -11.26 -15.43 26.01
C ALA A 437 -10.66 -16.27 27.15
N GLY A 438 -10.55 -15.70 28.35
CA GLY A 438 -10.04 -16.42 29.52
C GLY A 438 -9.58 -15.48 30.64
N ASP A 439 -9.07 -16.08 31.71
CA ASP A 439 -8.39 -15.36 32.78
C ASP A 439 -7.01 -14.90 32.29
N VAL A 440 -6.48 -13.83 32.89
CA VAL A 440 -5.16 -13.27 32.55
C VAL A 440 -4.34 -13.18 33.82
N ASP A 441 -3.07 -13.53 33.71
CA ASP A 441 -2.07 -13.18 34.72
C ASP A 441 -1.88 -11.66 34.70
N ASP A 442 -2.56 -10.95 35.60
CA ASP A 442 -2.53 -9.49 35.69
C ASP A 442 -1.10 -8.96 35.86
N ALA A 443 -0.32 -9.61 36.73
CA ALA A 443 1.07 -9.20 36.98
C ALA A 443 1.95 -9.39 35.74
N GLY A 444 1.82 -10.54 35.06
CA GLY A 444 2.50 -10.80 33.80
C GLY A 444 2.09 -9.83 32.68
N ALA A 445 0.80 -9.48 32.59
CA ALA A 445 0.31 -8.53 31.62
C ALA A 445 0.83 -7.10 31.86
N LEU A 446 0.86 -6.63 33.11
CA LEU A 446 1.44 -5.33 33.45
C LEU A 446 2.94 -5.28 33.15
N HIS A 447 3.67 -6.36 33.45
CA HIS A 447 5.09 -6.46 33.08
C HIS A 447 5.27 -6.41 31.55
N ALA A 448 4.39 -7.04 30.78
CA ALA A 448 4.44 -7.04 29.33
C ALA A 448 4.10 -5.68 28.68
N LEU A 449 3.50 -4.74 29.42
CA LEU A 449 3.23 -3.37 28.93
C LEU A 449 4.47 -2.48 28.97
N ASP A 450 5.33 -2.68 29.96
CA ASP A 450 6.59 -1.95 30.10
C ASP A 450 7.72 -2.92 30.48
N PRO A 451 8.17 -3.77 29.53
CA PRO A 451 9.19 -4.78 29.80
C PRO A 451 10.56 -4.18 30.16
N HIS A 452 10.71 -2.86 29.99
CA HIS A 452 11.94 -2.11 30.23
C HIS A 452 11.85 -1.15 31.43
N GLY A 453 10.71 -1.12 32.15
CA GLY A 453 10.50 -0.27 33.32
C GLY A 453 11.37 -0.63 34.53
N ASP A 454 11.73 0.37 35.33
CA ASP A 454 12.54 0.25 36.55
C ASP A 454 11.83 0.91 37.76
N PRO A 455 11.56 0.20 38.87
CA PRO A 455 11.79 -1.24 39.07
C PRO A 455 10.84 -2.10 38.22
N PRO A 456 11.26 -3.32 37.80
CA PRO A 456 10.44 -4.23 37.02
C PRO A 456 9.08 -4.47 37.68
N GLY A 457 7.99 -4.13 36.99
CA GLY A 457 6.61 -4.38 37.46
C GLY A 457 5.91 -3.21 38.14
N GLN A 458 6.54 -2.04 38.31
CA GLN A 458 5.83 -0.81 38.71
C GLN A 458 5.41 0.00 37.48
N LEU A 459 4.17 -0.19 37.04
CA LEU A 459 3.61 0.55 35.90
C LEU A 459 3.11 1.93 36.38
N ALA A 460 3.65 3.01 35.80
CA ALA A 460 3.13 4.36 36.05
C ALA A 460 1.63 4.42 35.70
N GLY A 461 0.81 4.86 36.66
CA GLY A 461 -0.63 5.09 36.50
C GLY A 461 -1.55 3.88 36.77
N ASP A 462 -1.04 2.65 36.70
CA ASP A 462 -1.76 1.37 36.91
C ASP A 462 -3.20 1.36 36.34
N PRO A 463 -3.41 1.04 35.05
CA PRO A 463 -4.67 1.29 34.35
C PRO A 463 -5.80 0.33 34.77
N ASP A 464 -7.05 0.79 34.83
CA ASP A 464 -8.20 -0.08 35.17
C ASP A 464 -8.54 -1.09 34.06
N CYS A 465 -8.17 -0.75 32.82
CA CYS A 465 -8.36 -1.57 31.63
C CYS A 465 -7.22 -1.34 30.64
N VAL A 466 -6.82 -2.38 29.90
CA VAL A 466 -5.87 -2.26 28.78
C VAL A 466 -6.56 -2.67 27.49
N LEU A 467 -6.48 -1.83 26.47
CA LEU A 467 -6.87 -2.18 25.11
C LEU A 467 -5.63 -2.56 24.32
N LEU A 468 -5.63 -3.76 23.72
CA LEU A 468 -4.64 -4.15 22.72
C LEU A 468 -5.28 -4.11 21.33
N GLY A 469 -4.79 -3.23 20.48
CA GLY A 469 -5.11 -3.21 19.06
C GLY A 469 -4.35 -4.32 18.32
N ALA A 470 -5.06 -5.08 17.49
CA ALA A 470 -4.48 -6.15 16.70
C ALA A 470 -4.98 -6.12 15.25
N GLY A 471 -4.07 -6.04 14.30
CA GLY A 471 -4.32 -6.01 12.87
C GLY A 471 -4.54 -7.41 12.28
N ASP A 472 -5.66 -7.64 11.60
CA ASP A 472 -5.91 -8.84 10.79
C ASP A 472 -5.08 -8.80 9.49
N LEU A 473 -3.77 -9.01 9.65
CA LEU A 473 -2.80 -8.96 8.58
C LEU A 473 -3.08 -10.03 7.52
N ALA A 474 -3.51 -11.23 7.91
CA ALA A 474 -3.83 -12.31 6.99
C ALA A 474 -4.96 -11.89 6.02
N LYS A 475 -6.04 -11.31 6.55
CA LYS A 475 -7.14 -10.78 5.75
C LYS A 475 -6.69 -9.63 4.85
N ALA A 476 -5.93 -8.68 5.40
CA ALA A 476 -5.41 -7.55 4.62
C ALA A 476 -4.46 -8.00 3.50
N TYR A 477 -3.61 -8.99 3.76
CA TYR A 477 -2.62 -9.52 2.82
C TYR A 477 -3.27 -10.16 1.59
N GLN A 478 -4.43 -10.80 1.73
CA GLN A 478 -5.16 -11.37 0.59
C GLN A 478 -5.48 -10.32 -0.48
N LYS A 479 -5.76 -9.08 -0.08
CA LYS A 479 -6.09 -7.97 -0.99
C LYS A 479 -4.89 -7.08 -1.34
N TYR A 480 -4.04 -6.78 -0.35
CA TYR A 480 -3.01 -5.75 -0.46
C TYR A 480 -1.58 -6.29 -0.46
N GLN A 481 -1.39 -7.62 -0.37
CA GLN A 481 -0.07 -8.27 -0.37
C GLN A 481 0.88 -7.58 0.63
N ALA A 482 2.14 -7.30 0.25
CA ALA A 482 3.12 -6.64 1.12
C ALA A 482 2.66 -5.28 1.67
N PHE A 483 1.79 -4.54 0.98
CA PHE A 483 1.25 -3.27 1.46
C PHE A 483 0.34 -3.42 2.69
N ALA A 484 -0.19 -4.63 2.93
CA ALA A 484 -1.06 -4.92 4.06
C ALA A 484 -0.43 -4.58 5.42
N TYR A 485 0.89 -4.73 5.58
CA TYR A 485 1.56 -4.42 6.84
C TYR A 485 1.51 -2.91 7.17
N ARG A 486 1.66 -2.03 6.17
CA ARG A 486 1.41 -0.58 6.34
C ARG A 486 -0.05 -0.32 6.69
N LEU A 487 -0.95 -0.96 5.94
CA LEU A 487 -2.38 -0.73 6.02
C LEU A 487 -2.94 -1.02 7.42
N VAL A 488 -2.56 -2.15 8.02
CA VAL A 488 -3.04 -2.50 9.37
C VAL A 488 -2.54 -1.52 10.42
N HIS A 489 -1.34 -0.95 10.27
CA HIS A 489 -0.85 0.12 11.14
C HIS A 489 -1.53 1.46 10.90
N TYR A 490 -1.86 1.81 9.65
CA TYR A 490 -2.66 2.99 9.35
C TYR A 490 -4.06 2.89 9.96
N ASP A 491 -4.74 1.77 9.75
CA ASP A 491 -6.08 1.51 10.32
C ASP A 491 -6.03 1.56 11.85
N ALA A 492 -5.00 0.95 12.45
CA ALA A 492 -4.80 0.98 13.90
C ALA A 492 -4.53 2.40 14.42
N GLY A 493 -3.78 3.22 13.68
CA GLY A 493 -3.57 4.63 13.99
C GLY A 493 -4.88 5.42 14.00
N VAL A 494 -5.75 5.20 13.00
CA VAL A 494 -7.07 5.84 12.95
C VAL A 494 -7.92 5.45 14.16
N ALA A 495 -8.01 4.16 14.47
CA ALA A 495 -8.73 3.67 15.65
C ALA A 495 -8.17 4.30 16.93
N LEU A 496 -6.84 4.37 17.06
CA LEU A 496 -6.16 4.96 18.20
C LEU A 496 -6.43 6.47 18.35
N ALA A 497 -6.47 7.23 17.26
CA ALA A 497 -6.89 8.63 17.28
C ALA A 497 -8.32 8.80 17.82
N TYR A 498 -9.23 7.89 17.44
CA TYR A 498 -10.61 7.92 17.91
C TYR A 498 -10.70 7.55 19.40
N ILE A 499 -9.91 6.57 19.87
CA ILE A 499 -9.80 6.25 21.31
C ILE A 499 -9.36 7.49 22.09
N HIS A 500 -8.33 8.21 21.64
CA HIS A 500 -7.85 9.45 22.27
C HIS A 500 -8.94 10.54 22.32
N LEU A 501 -9.63 10.76 21.20
CA LEU A 501 -10.71 11.74 21.11
C LEU A 501 -11.85 11.41 22.08
N VAL A 502 -12.30 10.15 22.10
CA VAL A 502 -13.41 9.69 22.95
C VAL A 502 -13.02 9.68 24.42
N ALA A 503 -11.83 9.19 24.77
CA ALA A 503 -11.33 9.20 26.14
C ALA A 503 -11.30 10.64 26.69
N ARG A 504 -10.83 11.60 25.89
CA ARG A 504 -10.84 13.01 26.26
C ARG A 504 -12.26 13.57 26.42
N THR A 505 -13.18 13.28 25.49
CA THR A 505 -14.59 13.72 25.58
C THR A 505 -15.28 13.15 26.82
N LEU A 506 -14.95 11.92 27.21
CA LEU A 506 -15.52 11.27 28.38
C LEU A 506 -14.79 11.65 29.69
N GLY A 507 -13.62 12.29 29.64
CA GLY A 507 -12.82 12.61 30.83
C GLY A 507 -12.04 11.42 31.40
N VAL A 508 -11.72 10.42 30.57
CA VAL A 508 -10.97 9.22 30.95
C VAL A 508 -9.47 9.45 30.76
N THR A 509 -8.68 9.10 31.77
CA THR A 509 -7.22 9.10 31.65
C THR A 509 -6.77 7.98 30.71
N LEU A 510 -5.84 8.30 29.81
CA LEU A 510 -5.29 7.36 28.84
C LEU A 510 -3.76 7.39 28.88
N THR A 511 -3.14 6.21 28.80
CA THR A 511 -1.69 6.05 28.66
C THR A 511 -1.37 5.09 27.51
N GLU A 512 -0.41 5.41 26.65
CA GLU A 512 0.07 4.51 25.59
C GLU A 512 1.27 3.69 26.08
N TYR A 513 1.34 2.43 25.65
CA TYR A 513 2.43 1.50 25.94
C TYR A 513 3.12 1.09 24.63
N PRO A 514 4.07 1.90 24.12
CA PRO A 514 4.65 1.70 22.79
C PRO A 514 5.53 0.45 22.66
N ASP A 515 5.96 -0.13 23.78
CA ASP A 515 6.80 -1.33 23.84
C ASP A 515 6.00 -2.62 23.97
N ALA A 516 4.68 -2.51 24.19
CA ALA A 516 3.81 -3.67 24.15
C ALA A 516 3.74 -4.27 22.73
N GLY A 517 3.78 -5.59 22.68
CA GLY A 517 3.79 -6.34 21.43
C GLY A 517 3.32 -7.78 21.63
N HIS A 518 4.00 -8.73 20.97
CA HIS A 518 3.64 -10.14 21.03
C HIS A 518 3.73 -10.75 22.44
N HIS A 519 4.56 -10.19 23.33
CA HIS A 519 4.64 -10.63 24.72
C HIS A 519 3.33 -10.37 25.48
N LEU A 520 2.73 -9.18 25.29
CA LEU A 520 1.42 -8.85 25.86
C LEU A 520 0.32 -9.73 25.25
N ALA A 521 0.39 -9.97 23.94
CA ALA A 521 -0.58 -10.84 23.28
C ALA A 521 -0.60 -12.27 23.85
N ALA A 522 0.53 -12.77 24.34
CA ALA A 522 0.63 -14.08 24.98
C ALA A 522 -0.02 -14.13 26.37
N THR A 523 -0.10 -13.01 27.10
CA THR A 523 -0.75 -12.98 28.43
C THR A 523 -2.26 -13.08 28.35
N PHE A 524 -2.86 -12.75 27.19
CA PHE A 524 -4.30 -12.91 26.94
C PHE A 524 -4.74 -14.35 26.63
N GLY A 525 -3.86 -15.35 26.81
CA GLY A 525 -4.18 -16.76 26.55
C GLY A 525 -4.33 -17.09 25.06
N VAL A 526 -3.86 -16.21 24.17
CA VAL A 526 -4.04 -16.35 22.73
C VAL A 526 -2.79 -17.03 22.15
N ALA A 527 -2.89 -18.32 21.83
CA ALA A 527 -1.76 -19.14 21.36
C ALA A 527 -1.29 -18.76 19.94
N ARG A 528 0.01 -18.90 19.67
CA ARG A 528 0.65 -18.71 18.36
C ARG A 528 0.18 -19.77 17.35
N ARG A 529 -0.96 -19.55 16.69
CA ARG A 529 -1.25 -20.14 15.38
C ARG A 529 -1.04 -19.08 14.31
N TRP A 530 -0.76 -19.48 13.08
CA TRP A 530 -0.54 -18.58 11.92
C TRP A 530 -1.74 -17.65 11.59
N GLU A 531 -2.82 -17.76 12.35
CA GLU A 531 -4.06 -16.97 12.29
C GLU A 531 -4.10 -15.81 13.31
N PHE A 532 -2.99 -15.51 13.99
CA PHE A 532 -2.94 -14.46 15.02
C PHE A 532 -2.86 -13.04 14.43
N PRO A 533 -3.70 -12.09 14.89
CA PRO A 533 -3.65 -10.70 14.44
C PRO A 533 -2.42 -9.94 14.99
N LEU A 534 -1.69 -9.24 14.12
CA LEU A 534 -0.47 -8.47 14.44
C LEU A 534 -0.76 -7.40 15.52
N PRO A 535 -0.13 -7.44 16.71
CA PRO A 535 -0.27 -6.36 17.70
C PRO A 535 0.19 -5.01 17.13
N THR A 536 -0.68 -4.00 17.15
CA THR A 536 -0.42 -2.69 16.53
C THR A 536 -0.26 -1.55 17.54
N PHE A 537 -0.96 -1.61 18.67
CA PHE A 537 -0.81 -0.66 19.78
C PHE A 537 -1.35 -1.27 21.08
N ALA A 538 -0.96 -0.70 22.22
CA ALA A 538 -1.60 -0.96 23.51
C ALA A 538 -1.83 0.35 24.26
N VAL A 539 -3.01 0.49 24.88
CA VAL A 539 -3.37 1.67 25.68
C VAL A 539 -4.05 1.27 26.98
N GLY A 540 -3.68 1.94 28.07
CA GLY A 540 -4.35 1.86 29.36
C GLY A 540 -5.43 2.93 29.48
N LEU A 541 -6.57 2.56 30.06
CA LEU A 541 -7.67 3.44 30.39
C LEU A 541 -7.90 3.45 31.90
N GLY A 542 -8.18 4.63 32.45
CA GLY A 542 -8.39 4.81 33.89
C GLY A 542 -7.06 4.84 34.67
N GLY A 543 -7.13 4.48 35.96
CA GLY A 543 -5.99 4.52 36.88
C GLY A 543 -5.75 5.89 37.54
N ARG A 544 -4.87 5.92 38.55
CA ARG A 544 -4.49 7.17 39.23
C ARG A 544 -3.60 7.95 38.27
N ARG A 545 -3.88 9.24 38.05
CA ARG A 545 -3.00 10.11 37.26
C ARG A 545 -1.59 9.99 37.83
N ALA A 546 -0.65 9.44 37.08
CA ALA A 546 0.74 9.48 37.47
C ALA A 546 1.10 10.97 37.60
N GLU A 547 1.60 11.39 38.76
CA GLU A 547 2.32 12.66 38.83
C GLU A 547 3.41 12.61 37.75
N PRO A 548 3.67 13.71 37.01
CA PRO A 548 4.75 13.72 36.05
C PRO A 548 6.03 13.34 36.80
N ALA A 549 6.51 12.12 36.59
CA ALA A 549 7.74 11.66 37.21
C ALA A 549 8.82 12.70 36.89
N ALA A 550 9.52 13.16 37.93
CA ALA A 550 10.65 14.04 37.78
C ALA A 550 11.57 13.49 36.68
N THR A 551 11.93 14.35 35.74
CA THR A 551 12.71 14.04 34.54
C THR A 551 13.74 12.95 34.80
N PRO A 552 13.53 11.70 34.34
CA PRO A 552 14.62 10.77 34.28
C PRO A 552 15.58 11.36 33.24
N ALA A 553 16.87 11.45 33.56
CA ALA A 553 17.88 11.68 32.54
C ALA A 553 17.59 10.73 31.38
N ILE A 554 17.63 11.21 30.13
CA ILE A 554 17.57 10.36 28.94
C ILE A 554 18.54 9.21 29.21
N PRO A 555 18.06 7.97 29.44
CA PRO A 555 18.97 6.88 29.69
C PRO A 555 19.83 6.79 28.44
N ALA A 556 21.16 6.76 28.60
CA ALA A 556 22.02 6.33 27.50
C ALA A 556 21.39 5.05 26.92
N PRO A 557 21.26 4.93 25.59
CA PRO A 557 20.56 3.81 24.97
C PRO A 557 21.09 2.53 25.60
N ARG A 558 20.27 1.89 26.44
CA ARG A 558 20.64 0.61 27.03
C ARG A 558 20.65 -0.33 25.85
N THR A 559 21.84 -0.75 25.46
CA THR A 559 22.05 -1.91 24.61
C THR A 559 21.55 -3.11 25.39
N ALA A 560 20.22 -3.29 25.45
CA ALA A 560 19.69 -4.61 25.61
C ALA A 560 20.39 -5.44 24.53
N SER A 561 20.99 -6.56 24.92
CA SER A 561 21.49 -7.53 23.97
C SER A 561 20.28 -8.13 23.24
N ALA A 562 19.68 -7.35 22.34
CA ALA A 562 18.94 -7.89 21.23
C ALA A 562 19.89 -8.91 20.61
N GLY A 563 19.48 -10.17 20.53
CA GLY A 563 20.26 -11.20 19.84
C GLY A 563 20.77 -10.60 18.54
N ARG A 564 22.09 -10.70 18.31
CA ARG A 564 22.80 -9.96 17.26
C ARG A 564 21.91 -9.91 16.01
N PRO A 565 21.41 -8.71 15.60
CA PRO A 565 20.45 -8.65 14.52
C PRO A 565 21.06 -9.37 13.32
N ALA A 566 20.29 -10.27 12.71
CA ALA A 566 20.77 -11.01 11.55
C ALA A 566 21.25 -9.99 10.51
N THR A 567 22.50 -10.12 10.08
CA THR A 567 23.06 -9.29 9.01
C THR A 567 22.26 -9.56 7.74
N LEU A 568 21.89 -8.51 7.02
CA LEU A 568 21.12 -8.67 5.79
C LEU A 568 21.99 -9.32 4.70
N THR A 569 21.33 -10.14 3.90
CA THR A 569 21.90 -10.84 2.76
C THR A 569 21.10 -10.50 1.50
N PRO A 570 21.64 -10.74 0.28
CA PRO A 570 20.92 -10.43 -0.95
C PRO A 570 19.49 -11.02 -1.06
N PRO A 571 19.18 -12.24 -0.54
CA PRO A 571 17.80 -12.75 -0.46
C PRO A 571 16.83 -11.90 0.38
N ASP A 572 17.31 -11.14 1.36
CA ASP A 572 16.46 -10.27 2.19
C ASP A 572 15.96 -9.04 1.42
N TYR A 573 16.60 -8.69 0.30
CA TYR A 573 16.16 -7.66 -0.62
C TYR A 573 15.04 -8.20 -1.51
N THR A 574 13.89 -8.49 -0.90
CA THR A 574 12.72 -9.08 -1.55
C THR A 574 11.52 -8.14 -1.50
N LEU A 575 10.60 -8.32 -2.46
CA LEU A 575 9.32 -7.61 -2.50
C LEU A 575 8.43 -7.92 -1.30
N ASN A 576 8.63 -9.06 -0.66
CA ASN A 576 7.83 -9.53 0.46
C ASN A 576 8.66 -9.64 1.74
N ALA A 577 9.04 -8.48 2.30
CA ALA A 577 9.78 -8.39 3.56
C ALA A 577 8.87 -8.41 4.81
N VAL A 578 7.58 -8.76 4.69
CA VAL A 578 6.61 -8.65 5.81
C VAL A 578 6.97 -9.57 6.97
N VAL A 579 7.32 -10.83 6.72
CA VAL A 579 7.66 -11.78 7.79
C VAL A 579 8.94 -11.37 8.53
N PRO A 580 10.06 -11.06 7.84
CA PRO A 580 11.24 -10.49 8.51
C PRO A 580 10.93 -9.20 9.29
N MET A 581 10.10 -8.30 8.75
CA MET A 581 9.68 -7.07 9.44
C MET A 581 9.00 -7.35 10.78
N MET A 582 8.06 -8.30 10.81
CA MET A 582 7.36 -8.70 12.04
C MET A 582 8.33 -9.28 13.08
N GLN A 583 9.26 -10.12 12.64
CA GLN A 583 10.27 -10.72 13.51
C GLN A 583 11.21 -9.65 14.09
N ALA A 584 11.74 -8.77 13.25
CA ALA A 584 12.64 -7.70 13.66
C ALA A 584 11.94 -6.66 14.57
N ALA A 585 10.68 -6.32 14.30
CA ALA A 585 9.92 -5.38 15.13
C ALA A 585 9.68 -5.92 16.55
N SER A 586 9.65 -7.25 16.72
CA SER A 586 9.48 -7.90 18.03
C SER A 586 10.74 -7.85 18.90
N ALA A 587 11.91 -7.61 18.30
CA ALA A 587 13.21 -7.57 18.98
C ALA A 587 13.79 -6.14 19.05
N ALA A 588 12.97 -5.12 18.78
CA ALA A 588 13.42 -3.75 18.65
C ALA A 588 13.77 -3.11 20.01
N PRO A 589 14.67 -2.10 20.02
CA PRO A 589 14.95 -1.31 21.21
C PRO A 589 13.71 -0.65 21.83
N ALA A 590 13.81 -0.35 23.13
CA ALA A 590 12.78 0.36 23.90
C ALA A 590 12.41 1.71 23.30
N ALA A 591 11.18 2.16 23.52
CA ALA A 591 10.68 3.42 22.98
C ALA A 591 11.39 4.62 23.61
N ILE A 592 11.87 5.53 22.76
CA ILE A 592 12.28 6.87 23.20
C ILE A 592 11.01 7.70 23.45
N ARG A 593 10.80 8.10 24.70
CA ARG A 593 9.70 8.99 25.11
C ARG A 593 10.23 10.43 25.21
N ARG A 594 9.44 11.41 24.75
CA ARG A 594 9.74 12.84 24.98
C ARG A 594 8.60 13.47 25.78
N PRO A 595 8.89 14.16 26.90
CA PRO A 595 7.89 14.98 27.57
C PRO A 595 7.41 16.04 26.57
N THR A 596 6.10 16.11 26.39
CA THR A 596 5.47 17.16 25.59
C THR A 596 4.47 17.86 26.49
N PRO A 597 4.42 19.21 26.52
CA PRO A 597 3.39 19.92 27.26
C PRO A 597 1.99 19.47 26.80
N ALA A 598 1.01 19.58 27.70
CA ALA A 598 -0.36 19.19 27.41
C ALA A 598 -0.85 19.90 26.13
N PRO A 599 -1.49 19.17 25.20
CA PRO A 599 -1.93 19.74 23.94
C PRO A 599 -3.01 20.82 24.18
N ALA A 600 -3.02 21.86 23.34
CA ALA A 600 -4.11 22.83 23.29
C ALA A 600 -5.44 22.16 22.86
N GLU A 601 -6.55 22.67 23.39
CA GLU A 601 -7.90 22.17 23.12
C GLU A 601 -8.29 22.31 21.64
N ILE A 602 -8.68 21.19 21.04
CA ILE A 602 -9.45 21.17 19.80
C ILE A 602 -10.48 20.06 19.95
N LEU A 603 -11.57 20.34 20.64
CA LEU A 603 -12.79 19.53 20.55
C LEU A 603 -13.59 20.02 19.34
N PRO A 604 -14.23 19.14 18.57
CA PRO A 604 -15.14 19.58 17.53
C PRO A 604 -16.29 20.39 18.15
N ALA A 605 -16.67 21.49 17.50
CA ALA A 605 -17.84 22.30 17.82
C ALA A 605 -19.15 21.52 17.63
N ARG A 606 -19.18 20.59 16.67
CA ARG A 606 -20.23 19.55 16.57
C ARG A 606 -19.90 18.39 17.51
N SER A 607 -20.93 17.67 17.97
CA SER A 607 -20.66 16.47 18.78
C SER A 607 -19.87 15.44 17.96
N LEU A 608 -18.92 14.76 18.60
CA LEU A 608 -18.07 13.75 17.95
C LEU A 608 -18.91 12.70 17.21
N ASP A 609 -20.04 12.31 17.80
CA ASP A 609 -21.00 11.35 17.24
C ASP A 609 -21.58 11.78 15.90
N GLN A 610 -21.95 13.06 15.77
CA GLN A 610 -22.46 13.60 14.52
C GLN A 610 -21.37 13.58 13.44
N VAL A 611 -20.16 14.02 13.75
CA VAL A 611 -19.05 14.08 12.79
C VAL A 611 -18.69 12.67 12.30
N MET A 612 -18.57 11.70 13.22
CA MET A 612 -18.27 10.31 12.86
C MET A 612 -19.37 9.66 12.03
N THR A 613 -20.63 9.98 12.31
CA THR A 613 -21.79 9.45 11.58
C THR A 613 -21.89 10.03 10.18
N VAL A 614 -21.51 11.29 9.97
CA VAL A 614 -21.57 11.96 8.66
C VAL A 614 -20.33 11.69 7.81
N ARG A 615 -19.15 11.42 8.40
CA ARG A 615 -17.90 11.18 7.66
C ARG A 615 -18.09 10.10 6.58
N ARG A 616 -17.80 10.43 5.31
CA ARG A 616 -17.82 9.50 4.17
C ARG A 616 -16.49 9.51 3.44
N ALA A 617 -16.17 8.37 2.83
CA ALA A 617 -15.11 8.23 1.84
C ALA A 617 -15.64 8.63 0.47
N ILE A 618 -15.43 9.89 0.09
CA ILE A 618 -15.84 10.47 -1.19
C ILE A 618 -14.60 10.72 -2.04
N ARG A 619 -14.71 10.46 -3.35
CA ARG A 619 -13.61 10.58 -4.34
C ARG A 619 -13.91 11.56 -5.46
N THR A 620 -15.05 12.23 -5.38
CA THR A 620 -15.52 13.23 -6.33
C THR A 620 -15.72 14.54 -5.59
N PHE A 621 -15.26 15.65 -6.17
CA PHE A 621 -15.21 16.95 -5.51
C PHE A 621 -15.92 17.97 -6.39
N ALA A 622 -16.53 18.99 -5.76
CA ALA A 622 -17.01 20.15 -6.49
C ALA A 622 -15.84 20.92 -7.13
N ALA A 623 -16.15 21.69 -8.18
CA ALA A 623 -15.19 22.59 -8.81
C ALA A 623 -14.80 23.76 -7.88
N GLU A 624 -15.66 24.12 -6.93
CA GLU A 624 -15.37 25.17 -5.95
C GLU A 624 -14.33 24.66 -4.91
N PRO A 625 -13.24 25.41 -4.67
CA PRO A 625 -12.23 25.03 -3.69
C PRO A 625 -12.67 25.37 -2.24
N PRO A 626 -12.19 24.61 -1.23
CA PRO A 626 -12.39 24.95 0.17
C PRO A 626 -11.58 26.19 0.59
N THR A 627 -11.88 26.76 1.76
CA THR A 627 -11.17 27.95 2.27
C THR A 627 -9.80 27.62 2.88
N ALA A 628 -8.91 28.62 2.92
CA ALA A 628 -7.62 28.52 3.60
C ALA A 628 -7.74 28.16 5.09
N GLU A 629 -8.77 28.68 5.77
CA GLU A 629 -9.07 28.38 7.16
C GLU A 629 -9.36 26.89 7.36
N ALA A 630 -10.18 26.31 6.48
CA ALA A 630 -10.50 24.89 6.55
C ALA A 630 -9.26 24.03 6.35
N ALA A 631 -8.44 24.34 5.34
CA ALA A 631 -7.18 23.63 5.08
C ALA A 631 -6.20 23.70 6.26
N ARG A 632 -6.03 24.88 6.88
CA ARG A 632 -5.17 25.07 8.06
C ARG A 632 -5.65 24.27 9.27
N ALA A 633 -6.96 24.25 9.51
CA ALA A 633 -7.54 23.52 10.63
C ALA A 633 -7.39 22.00 10.52
N VAL A 634 -7.48 21.45 9.29
CA VAL A 634 -7.22 20.02 9.04
C VAL A 634 -5.78 19.65 9.43
N VAL A 635 -4.80 20.45 9.05
CA VAL A 635 -3.39 20.25 9.43
C VAL A 635 -3.19 20.42 10.93
N ALA A 636 -3.82 21.42 11.54
CA ALA A 636 -3.76 21.65 12.97
C ALA A 636 -4.28 20.46 13.78
N ALA A 637 -5.39 19.84 13.34
CA ALA A 637 -5.95 18.64 13.96
C ALA A 637 -5.00 17.43 13.86
N ALA A 638 -4.35 17.25 12.70
CA ALA A 638 -3.31 16.23 12.51
C ALA A 638 -2.14 16.42 13.50
N GLY A 639 -1.66 17.65 13.66
CA GLY A 639 -0.59 17.95 14.63
C GLY A 639 -1.04 17.80 16.09
N ALA A 640 -2.29 18.16 16.40
CA ALA A 640 -2.82 18.10 17.77
C ALA A 640 -2.94 16.66 18.28
N VAL A 641 -3.42 15.72 17.45
CA VAL A 641 -3.50 14.32 17.86
C VAL A 641 -2.11 13.72 18.07
N LEU A 642 -1.12 14.07 17.26
CA LEU A 642 0.26 13.59 17.45
C LEU A 642 0.83 14.05 18.80
N ARG A 643 0.61 15.31 19.18
CA ARG A 643 1.01 15.84 20.50
C ARG A 643 0.26 15.15 21.65
N ALA A 644 -1.04 14.91 21.49
CA ALA A 644 -1.85 14.21 22.50
C ALA A 644 -1.32 12.79 22.74
N ARG A 645 -0.98 12.07 21.68
CA ARG A 645 -0.36 10.74 21.76
C ARG A 645 0.99 10.77 22.47
N GLN A 646 1.86 11.72 22.13
CA GLN A 646 3.15 11.88 22.80
C GLN A 646 2.99 12.20 24.29
N ALA A 647 2.05 13.08 24.64
CA ALA A 647 1.73 13.40 26.04
C ALA A 647 1.18 12.19 26.81
N ALA A 648 0.50 11.26 26.13
CA ALA A 648 0.03 10.00 26.71
C ALA A 648 1.11 8.91 26.77
N GLY A 649 2.35 9.15 26.31
CA GLY A 649 3.46 8.20 26.41
C GLY A 649 3.72 7.37 25.14
N SER A 650 3.19 7.78 23.98
CA SER A 650 3.48 7.10 22.71
C SER A 650 4.99 7.07 22.40
N ALA A 651 5.37 6.22 21.44
CA ALA A 651 6.68 6.34 20.79
C ALA A 651 6.88 7.74 20.21
N ARG A 652 8.14 8.13 20.00
CA ARG A 652 8.48 9.41 19.36
C ARG A 652 7.83 9.52 17.99
N SER A 653 6.96 10.52 17.83
CA SER A 653 6.45 10.93 16.52
C SER A 653 7.55 11.61 15.73
N LEU A 654 7.92 11.00 14.60
CA LEU A 654 8.84 11.52 13.58
C LEU A 654 8.10 11.78 12.27
N VAL A 655 6.77 11.88 12.35
CA VAL A 655 5.92 12.29 11.24
C VAL A 655 5.47 13.74 11.37
N ARG A 656 5.19 14.36 10.24
CA ARG A 656 4.56 15.69 10.17
C ARG A 656 3.54 15.75 9.01
N PRO A 657 2.44 16.50 9.18
CA PRO A 657 1.50 16.77 8.10
C PRO A 657 2.03 17.87 7.16
N VAL A 658 2.10 17.57 5.87
CA VAL A 658 2.39 18.53 4.79
C VAL A 658 1.10 18.77 4.00
N LEU A 659 0.78 20.03 3.75
CA LEU A 659 -0.39 20.45 2.99
C LEU A 659 -0.01 20.73 1.54
N LEU A 660 -0.67 20.05 0.61
CA LEU A 660 -0.56 20.26 -0.83
C LEU A 660 -1.85 20.92 -1.32
N VAL A 661 -1.69 22.01 -2.06
CA VAL A 661 -2.79 22.80 -2.61
C VAL A 661 -2.60 22.87 -4.12
N SER A 662 -3.45 22.22 -4.90
CA SER A 662 -3.29 22.07 -6.36
C SER A 662 -3.93 23.21 -7.16
N THR A 663 -4.77 24.01 -6.52
CA THR A 663 -5.47 25.18 -7.07
C THR A 663 -5.59 26.27 -6.01
N ASP A 664 -5.59 27.54 -6.39
CA ASP A 664 -5.74 28.64 -5.43
C ASP A 664 -7.03 28.50 -4.60
N LEU A 665 -6.87 28.58 -3.28
CA LEU A 665 -7.97 28.63 -2.33
C LEU A 665 -8.25 30.09 -1.94
N PRO A 666 -9.47 30.43 -1.51
CA PRO A 666 -9.73 31.70 -0.85
C PRO A 666 -8.77 31.92 0.34
N GLY A 667 -7.81 32.83 0.17
CA GLY A 667 -6.80 33.17 1.19
C GLY A 667 -5.53 32.29 1.21
N LEU A 668 -5.32 31.40 0.24
CA LEU A 668 -4.09 30.58 0.15
C LEU A 668 -3.79 30.18 -1.30
N ALA A 669 -2.63 30.56 -1.81
CA ALA A 669 -2.20 30.19 -3.16
C ALA A 669 -1.94 28.68 -3.31
N ALA A 670 -1.95 28.17 -4.53
CA ALA A 670 -1.50 26.83 -4.85
C ALA A 670 -0.02 26.64 -4.44
N GLY A 671 0.31 25.50 -3.86
CA GLY A 671 1.64 25.26 -3.32
C GLY A 671 1.77 24.08 -2.37
N VAL A 672 3.03 23.79 -2.03
CA VAL A 672 3.40 22.87 -0.96
C VAL A 672 3.63 23.69 0.30
N TYR A 673 2.99 23.32 1.41
CA TYR A 673 3.04 24.00 2.68
C TYR A 673 3.42 23.04 3.80
N ASP A 674 4.48 23.36 4.54
CA ASP A 674 5.00 22.52 5.64
C ASP A 674 5.08 23.34 6.93
N THR A 675 4.97 22.66 8.06
CA THR A 675 5.33 23.19 9.38
C THR A 675 6.78 22.78 9.66
N VAL A 676 7.73 23.48 9.03
CA VAL A 676 9.18 23.22 9.15
C VAL A 676 9.61 23.18 10.63
N ILE A 677 8.88 23.89 11.50
CA ILE A 677 8.97 23.78 12.96
C ILE A 677 7.66 23.18 13.49
N PRO A 678 7.71 22.06 14.24
CA PRO A 678 6.52 21.49 14.87
C PRO A 678 5.78 22.52 15.75
N GLY A 679 4.55 22.84 15.38
CA GLY A 679 3.72 23.84 16.08
C GLY A 679 3.79 25.26 15.54
N ALA A 680 4.59 25.54 14.50
CA ALA A 680 4.60 26.83 13.80
C ALA A 680 3.51 26.92 12.72
N GLU A 681 3.29 28.14 12.21
CA GLU A 681 2.41 28.39 11.06
C GLU A 681 2.92 27.71 9.78
N LEU A 682 1.99 27.39 8.88
CA LEU A 682 2.30 26.81 7.56
C LEU A 682 3.16 27.76 6.72
N THR A 683 4.32 27.28 6.29
CA THR A 683 5.22 27.99 5.37
C THR A 683 5.15 27.37 3.98
N ARG A 684 4.99 28.21 2.96
CA ARG A 684 5.00 27.76 1.56
C ARG A 684 6.43 27.43 1.14
N LEU A 685 6.65 26.21 0.68
CA LEU A 685 7.96 25.72 0.21
C LEU A 685 8.13 25.91 -1.30
N SER A 686 7.12 25.54 -2.08
CA SER A 686 7.16 25.54 -3.54
C SER A 686 5.76 25.72 -4.14
N GLY A 687 5.69 25.86 -5.47
CA GLY A 687 4.44 25.70 -6.22
C GLY A 687 3.99 24.24 -6.27
N PHE A 688 2.70 24.02 -6.48
CA PHE A 688 2.11 22.69 -6.64
C PHE A 688 0.92 22.80 -7.60
N SER A 689 0.97 22.08 -8.70
CA SER A 689 -0.06 22.14 -9.74
C SER A 689 -0.99 20.93 -9.71
N THR A 690 -2.07 20.97 -10.50
CA THR A 690 -2.91 19.79 -10.74
C THR A 690 -2.12 18.67 -11.44
N GLU A 691 -1.18 19.00 -12.33
CA GLU A 691 -0.30 18.01 -12.97
C GLU A 691 0.59 17.31 -11.94
N ASP A 692 1.10 18.05 -10.96
CA ASP A 692 1.89 17.46 -9.86
C ASP A 692 1.03 16.56 -8.96
N ALA A 693 -0.24 16.92 -8.72
CA ALA A 693 -1.19 16.08 -7.99
C ALA A 693 -1.45 14.75 -8.72
N VAL A 694 -1.58 14.80 -10.05
CA VAL A 694 -1.73 13.63 -10.93
C VAL A 694 -0.50 12.73 -10.84
N GLU A 695 0.72 13.29 -10.90
CA GLU A 695 1.97 12.53 -10.77
C GLU A 695 2.23 11.97 -9.37
N SER A 696 1.57 12.52 -8.35
CA SER A 696 1.78 12.18 -6.94
C SER A 696 0.76 11.20 -6.36
N THR A 697 -0.29 10.85 -7.12
CA THR A 697 -1.40 10.02 -6.63
C THR A 697 -1.72 8.88 -7.59
N LEU A 698 -1.96 7.69 -7.04
CA LEU A 698 -2.28 6.47 -7.80
C LEU A 698 -3.62 6.59 -8.54
N GLN A 699 -4.66 7.08 -7.85
CA GLN A 699 -6.01 7.23 -8.39
C GLN A 699 -6.18 8.62 -9.02
N GLN A 700 -6.67 8.66 -10.25
CA GLN A 700 -6.88 9.91 -11.00
C GLN A 700 -7.95 10.78 -10.35
N GLY A 701 -9.05 10.17 -9.89
CA GLY A 701 -10.14 10.92 -9.25
C GLY A 701 -9.68 11.68 -7.99
N LEU A 702 -8.67 11.16 -7.28
CA LEU A 702 -8.09 11.81 -6.10
C LEU A 702 -7.19 13.00 -6.43
N ALA A 703 -6.61 13.03 -7.64
CA ALA A 703 -5.79 14.16 -8.09
C ALA A 703 -6.61 15.44 -8.31
N ALA A 704 -7.93 15.31 -8.49
CA ALA A 704 -8.86 16.44 -8.57
C ALA A 704 -9.12 17.11 -7.21
N ALA A 705 -8.62 16.55 -6.10
CA ALA A 705 -8.78 17.18 -4.79
C ALA A 705 -8.00 18.51 -4.73
N PRO A 706 -8.65 19.65 -4.43
CA PRO A 706 -7.96 20.94 -4.29
C PRO A 706 -7.01 20.98 -3.09
N VAL A 707 -7.28 20.16 -2.07
CA VAL A 707 -6.49 20.06 -0.85
C VAL A 707 -6.09 18.61 -0.59
N THR A 708 -4.81 18.35 -0.39
CA THR A 708 -4.30 17.05 0.04
C THR A 708 -3.38 17.22 1.25
N VAL A 709 -3.62 16.45 2.32
CA VAL A 709 -2.69 16.36 3.46
C VAL A 709 -1.89 15.07 3.33
N ILE A 710 -0.57 15.18 3.16
CA ILE A 710 0.35 14.05 3.14
C ILE A 710 1.08 13.97 4.48
N ILE A 711 1.10 12.80 5.10
CA ILE A 711 1.95 12.55 6.25
C ILE A 711 3.34 12.11 5.76
N VAL A 712 4.35 12.87 6.14
CA VAL A 712 5.76 12.66 5.79
C VAL A 712 6.54 12.25 7.04
N ALA A 713 7.42 11.27 6.92
CA ALA A 713 8.19 10.67 8.03
C ALA A 713 9.70 10.80 7.84
N ASP A 714 10.41 11.10 8.93
CA ASP A 714 11.87 10.88 9.04
C ASP A 714 12.14 9.39 9.33
N LEU A 715 12.19 8.59 8.25
CA LEU A 715 12.48 7.17 8.38
C LEU A 715 13.93 6.90 8.76
N ARG A 716 14.88 7.77 8.42
CA ARG A 716 16.27 7.60 8.85
C ARG A 716 16.35 7.54 10.37
N THR A 717 15.81 8.54 11.06
CA THR A 717 15.83 8.56 12.52
C THR A 717 14.93 7.47 13.10
N ALA A 718 13.76 7.18 12.51
CA ALA A 718 12.91 6.12 13.02
C ALA A 718 13.58 4.73 12.98
N LEU A 719 14.25 4.40 11.88
CA LEU A 719 14.94 3.13 11.68
C LEU A 719 16.25 3.06 12.47
N THR A 720 16.94 4.18 12.69
CA THR A 720 18.09 4.22 13.61
C THR A 720 17.67 4.01 15.05
N ASP A 721 16.62 4.69 15.50
CA ASP A 721 16.18 4.65 16.90
C ASP A 721 15.56 3.28 17.24
N ARG A 722 14.77 2.70 16.31
CA ARG A 722 13.91 1.54 16.61
C ARG A 722 13.81 0.48 15.51
N SER A 723 14.67 0.51 14.50
CA SER A 723 14.69 -0.48 13.40
C SER A 723 13.28 -0.69 12.79
N ALA A 724 12.90 -1.91 12.44
CA ALA A 724 11.61 -2.27 11.86
C ALA A 724 10.39 -1.82 12.71
N ARG A 725 10.52 -1.76 14.04
CA ARG A 725 9.46 -1.22 14.93
C ARG A 725 9.27 0.28 14.73
N GLY A 726 10.36 1.02 14.52
CA GLY A 726 10.30 2.44 14.20
C GLY A 726 9.43 2.74 12.98
N TYR A 727 9.48 1.88 11.95
CA TYR A 727 8.60 1.97 10.80
C TYR A 727 7.11 1.81 11.18
N ALA A 728 6.79 0.79 11.97
CA ALA A 728 5.42 0.51 12.43
C ALA A 728 4.87 1.65 13.32
N ASP A 729 5.72 2.22 14.19
CA ASP A 729 5.38 3.37 15.01
C ASP A 729 5.01 4.56 14.12
N GLN A 730 5.82 4.90 13.10
CA GLN A 730 5.53 6.01 12.19
C GLN A 730 4.30 5.76 11.32
N ALA A 731 4.05 4.53 10.87
CA ALA A 731 2.81 4.18 10.17
C ALA A 731 1.58 4.40 11.07
N THR A 732 1.66 3.98 12.34
CA THR A 732 0.57 4.20 13.31
C THR A 732 0.36 5.69 13.61
N HIS A 733 1.43 6.49 13.70
CA HIS A 733 1.33 7.95 13.79
C HIS A 733 0.65 8.57 12.56
N ALA A 734 0.99 8.11 11.35
CA ALA A 734 0.38 8.61 10.12
C ALA A 734 -1.13 8.31 10.06
N GLY A 735 -1.55 7.09 10.44
CA GLY A 735 -2.96 6.74 10.56
C GLY A 735 -3.71 7.64 11.54
N ALA A 736 -3.11 7.88 12.71
CA ALA A 736 -3.72 8.73 13.74
C ALA A 736 -3.91 10.18 13.27
N ALA A 737 -2.86 10.75 12.66
CA ALA A 737 -2.88 12.10 12.10
C ALA A 737 -4.00 12.25 11.05
N ILE A 738 -4.13 11.28 10.14
CA ILE A 738 -5.16 11.27 9.09
C ILE A 738 -6.57 11.08 9.67
N GLY A 739 -6.73 10.21 10.67
CA GLY A 739 -8.02 10.01 11.35
C GLY A 739 -8.56 11.30 11.98
N ALA A 740 -7.70 12.06 12.66
CA ALA A 740 -8.06 13.35 13.25
C ALA A 740 -8.30 14.43 12.20
N ALA A 741 -7.41 14.53 11.20
CA ALA A 741 -7.53 15.47 10.08
C ALA A 741 -8.87 15.30 9.34
N TRP A 742 -9.30 14.04 9.11
CA TRP A 742 -10.53 13.74 8.39
C TRP A 742 -11.79 14.11 9.17
N LEU A 743 -11.81 13.92 10.50
CA LEU A 743 -12.90 14.42 11.33
C LEU A 743 -12.96 15.95 11.32
N ALA A 744 -11.82 16.64 11.42
CA ALA A 744 -11.76 18.10 11.36
C ALA A 744 -12.20 18.65 9.99
N ALA A 745 -11.90 17.93 8.91
CA ALA A 745 -12.38 18.25 7.56
C ALA A 745 -13.91 18.10 7.47
N THR A 746 -14.44 16.98 7.97
CA THR A 746 -15.89 16.69 7.97
C THR A 746 -16.69 17.72 8.76
N GLU A 747 -16.16 18.15 9.91
CA GLU A 747 -16.75 19.20 10.74
C GLU A 747 -16.93 20.52 9.96
N ARG A 748 -16.04 20.80 9.02
CA ARG A 748 -16.01 22.03 8.20
C ARG A 748 -16.71 21.86 6.85
N GLY A 749 -17.50 20.80 6.69
CA GLY A 749 -18.26 20.54 5.47
C GLY A 749 -17.43 19.98 4.31
N LEU A 750 -16.17 19.60 4.55
CA LEU A 750 -15.35 18.95 3.53
C LEU A 750 -15.66 17.47 3.46
N VAL A 751 -15.57 16.93 2.25
CA VAL A 751 -15.62 15.49 1.99
C VAL A 751 -14.27 15.02 1.43
N GLY A 752 -14.02 13.72 1.51
CA GLY A 752 -12.79 13.17 0.95
C GLY A 752 -12.50 11.76 1.37
N THR A 753 -11.29 11.29 1.08
CA THR A 753 -10.84 9.95 1.45
C THR A 753 -9.36 9.91 1.75
N ALA A 754 -9.00 9.06 2.71
CA ALA A 754 -7.61 8.63 2.88
C ALA A 754 -7.22 7.67 1.75
N ALA A 755 -5.97 7.75 1.30
CA ALA A 755 -5.40 6.87 0.30
C ALA A 755 -3.92 6.58 0.61
N GLY A 756 -3.58 5.29 0.69
CA GLY A 756 -2.19 4.83 0.77
C GLY A 756 -1.47 4.83 -0.58
N GLY A 757 -2.20 5.03 -1.68
CA GLY A 757 -1.69 5.13 -3.05
C GLY A 757 -1.01 6.46 -3.34
N VAL A 758 -0.09 6.88 -2.48
CA VAL A 758 0.76 8.05 -2.70
C VAL A 758 1.97 7.60 -3.53
N ILE A 759 2.33 8.38 -4.56
CA ILE A 759 3.47 8.11 -5.44
C ILE A 759 4.66 8.94 -4.96
N PRO A 760 5.67 8.33 -4.30
CA PRO A 760 6.79 9.09 -3.75
C PRO A 760 7.56 9.86 -4.83
N HIS A 761 7.69 9.31 -6.04
CA HIS A 761 8.38 9.96 -7.15
C HIS A 761 7.79 11.33 -7.50
N GLY A 762 6.47 11.44 -7.67
CA GLY A 762 5.80 12.71 -7.95
C GLY A 762 6.03 13.73 -6.85
N LEU A 763 5.94 13.31 -5.59
CA LEU A 763 6.19 14.19 -4.44
C LEU A 763 7.65 14.63 -4.31
N ARG A 764 8.63 13.79 -4.67
CA ARG A 764 10.04 14.24 -4.72
C ARG A 764 10.23 15.35 -5.73
N ARG A 765 9.60 15.23 -6.91
CA ARG A 765 9.66 16.25 -7.97
C ARG A 765 8.97 17.55 -7.56
N ALA A 766 7.78 17.46 -6.99
CA ALA A 766 6.93 18.62 -6.72
C ALA A 766 7.24 19.31 -5.38
N ALA A 767 7.59 18.54 -4.35
CA ALA A 767 7.81 19.03 -2.98
C ALA A 767 9.27 19.00 -2.52
N GLY A 768 10.20 18.50 -3.36
CA GLY A 768 11.63 18.44 -3.02
C GLY A 768 11.99 17.41 -1.95
N PHE A 769 11.08 16.47 -1.65
CA PHE A 769 11.34 15.41 -0.68
C PHE A 769 12.48 14.50 -1.13
N ASP A 770 13.32 14.06 -0.20
CA ASP A 770 14.40 13.10 -0.52
C ASP A 770 13.92 11.63 -0.58
N GLY A 771 12.75 11.34 0.03
CA GLY A 771 12.15 10.01 0.11
C GLY A 771 12.65 9.13 1.27
N PHE A 772 13.56 9.62 2.12
CA PHE A 772 14.09 8.90 3.28
C PHE A 772 13.96 9.69 4.59
N ASN A 773 14.43 10.94 4.65
CA ASN A 773 14.15 11.86 5.77
C ASN A 773 12.80 12.55 5.58
N ASP A 774 12.37 12.69 4.32
CA ASP A 774 11.06 13.18 3.93
C ASP A 774 10.30 12.09 3.20
N CYS A 775 9.93 11.05 3.93
CA CYS A 775 9.31 9.87 3.35
C CYS A 775 7.77 9.94 3.39
N PRO A 776 7.07 10.03 2.24
CA PRO A 776 5.61 10.06 2.20
C PRO A 776 5.02 8.71 2.61
N LEU A 777 4.07 8.71 3.55
CA LEU A 777 3.44 7.48 4.05
C LEU A 777 1.98 7.34 3.61
N LEU A 778 1.13 8.34 3.89
CA LEU A 778 -0.33 8.27 3.74
C LEU A 778 -0.89 9.65 3.37
N GLY A 779 -1.88 9.69 2.47
CA GLY A 779 -2.54 10.93 2.05
C GLY A 779 -4.02 10.98 2.44
N LEU A 780 -4.54 12.19 2.65
CA LEU A 780 -5.96 12.51 2.78
C LEU A 780 -6.32 13.58 1.73
N HIS A 781 -7.16 13.21 0.78
CA HIS A 781 -7.59 14.04 -0.34
C HIS A 781 -8.96 14.64 -0.03
N LEU A 782 -9.10 15.97 -0.10
CA LEU A 782 -10.24 16.73 0.40
C LEU A 782 -10.73 17.76 -0.61
N GLY A 783 -12.03 17.98 -0.61
CA GLY A 783 -12.70 19.05 -1.35
C GLY A 783 -14.11 19.30 -0.82
N LEU A 784 -14.85 20.15 -1.50
CA LEU A 784 -16.28 20.34 -1.24
C LEU A 784 -17.11 19.22 -1.88
N PRO A 785 -18.25 18.83 -1.30
CA PRO A 785 -19.14 17.84 -1.90
C PRO A 785 -19.68 18.33 -3.25
N ALA A 786 -19.66 17.47 -4.27
CA ALA A 786 -20.29 17.78 -5.55
C ALA A 786 -21.82 17.91 -5.38
N ALA A 787 -22.45 18.78 -6.17
CA ALA A 787 -23.87 19.13 -6.07
C ALA A 787 -24.84 17.94 -6.23
N ASP A 788 -24.38 16.82 -6.80
CA ASP A 788 -25.19 15.63 -7.12
C ASP A 788 -24.86 14.39 -6.25
N GLY A 789 -24.19 14.58 -5.10
CA GLY A 789 -23.66 13.47 -4.29
C GLY A 789 -24.32 13.26 -2.93
N ASP A 790 -25.62 12.94 -2.89
CA ASP A 790 -26.31 12.39 -1.71
C ASP A 790 -26.30 10.85 -1.67
#